data_AF-A0A928MIL5-F1
#
_entry.id   AF-A0A928MIL5-F1
#
_cell.length_a   1.000
_cell.length_b   1.000
_cell.length_c   1.000
_cell.angle_alpha   90.00
_cell.angle_beta   90.00
_cell.angle_gamma   90.00
#
_symmetry.space_group_name_H-M   'P 1'
#
loop_
_entity.id
_entity.type
_entity.pdbx_description
1 polymer ?
#
loop_
_entity_poly.entity_id
_entity_poly.type
_entity_poly.pdbx_seq_one_letter_code
_entity_poly.pdbx_strand_id
1 'polypeptide(L)'
;MERLLILKGLDHMPAVLIAASECAPLSKTGGLADVVGALPKALARQGVDARVITPYHRCIKERYADQVEHLGYFYVDLGWRHQYAGLEKLTIPGLTAYLIDSEYYFGDKIYRGGDAESEQYAFFQRAVLEAIPMLPDFQPEVLHCNDWQTAMLPFLIKTQYAHRPQGSLRTLLTIHNIAFQGWLSFSYACDLLNIDPRWCSLDGIAHYGCANFLKTGILFAERINTVSPSYADEIRTPAFGEGLQDVLLYRGADVSGILNGLDTETYDPQTDPAVPVHYDADSPEKKLENKRALIRELGLSKVRDDTPIVAMVTRMTAQKGFDLVLQGMDAMMEQDMAFVLLGTGDERYERAMADFAARYPGRLAACMHYDEALSRRIYAGADFLLMPSGFEPCGLSQMIAMRYGTVPIVHETGGLRDTVQPYNRFTGEGNGFSFYDFNCGTMLGCVAYALATYRNGPAMAGLVRSGMTGDYSFDRAAAQYCMCYLSVLPDRSDAVCHDPALEAYRSPFGAVPCGTAVRLRLRATDFTDAAALVIGGEEKPMTRDADGFFAATFTAPETPGVLRYFFRLPGGLAFGQSGLTGGEPQGWTMTVYAADFAVPAWAQGAVVYQIFPDRFAPGGGAFAKGVRYHRALGRHVEVHRRWDEPVKWRPGPGPFYAPDDFFGGTLRGIQEALPALKAQGVEALCLSPIFESASNHRCDTADYLRPDPMLGTEAAFRTLCRKAAALGMHIILEGVFPFTGDDSVYFDKYGRYGAPGAYQSETSPYAAWYEFDIFPEQYRCRNGYSSLPEVNTQQRSWRAFAVTGADAVLPHWLAAGAGGWCLDAADALPDALLGEMRRAVKAADADALLLGEVWDDPTGGFGLGARRAYALGGALDSVTNYPLRDALLRFALGRTDAGALRDFLCAQKLSCPAPMYRCLMNLLGSRDTARARSILGSGSDGSELSREQQAAFALTPEQDARGRALQGLCAAVCFALPGMPAVYYGDEEGMQGLGDPFCRGTFRPGDAAMRETYAALARERGESALLRRGDAAFAAAGADCLLLLRYGPDGARLFAFNRGSTPVTVKADKADFRPLAKVDTKRLGALRKLTVPACGWASVEVKYK
;
A
#
# COMPACT_ATOMS: atom_id res chain seq x y z
N MET A 1 -7.61 -3.08 31.34
CA MET A 1 -8.19 -1.80 30.88
C MET A 1 -7.83 -0.67 31.83
N GLU A 2 -8.26 -0.71 33.10
CA GLU A 2 -8.00 0.33 34.11
C GLU A 2 -6.53 0.75 34.24
N ARG A 3 -5.60 -0.22 34.33
CA ARG A 3 -4.16 0.08 34.37
C ARG A 3 -3.66 0.81 33.11
N LEU A 4 -4.24 0.52 31.93
CA LEU A 4 -3.87 1.19 30.68
C LEU A 4 -4.39 2.64 30.65
N LEU A 5 -5.58 2.89 31.18
CA LEU A 5 -6.13 4.25 31.34
C LEU A 5 -5.20 5.09 32.23
N ILE A 6 -4.82 4.58 33.41
CA ILE A 6 -3.90 5.25 34.33
C ILE A 6 -2.58 5.59 33.64
N LEU A 7 -1.98 4.64 32.93
CA LEU A 7 -0.69 4.84 32.24
C LEU A 7 -0.80 5.82 31.06
N LYS A 8 -1.96 5.91 30.42
CA LYS A 8 -2.25 6.92 29.40
C LYS A 8 -2.66 8.28 30.00
N GLY A 9 -2.76 8.40 31.32
CA GLY A 9 -3.19 9.61 32.01
C GLY A 9 -4.68 9.92 31.78
N LEU A 10 -5.50 8.87 31.67
CA LEU A 10 -6.95 8.92 31.50
C LEU A 10 -7.64 8.38 32.76
N ASP A 11 -8.75 8.99 33.14
CA ASP A 11 -9.60 8.62 34.27
C ASP A 11 -10.93 7.96 33.84
N HIS A 12 -11.22 7.93 32.54
CA HIS A 12 -12.40 7.30 31.94
C HIS A 12 -12.09 6.66 30.59
N MET A 13 -12.96 5.75 30.14
CA MET A 13 -12.94 5.23 28.76
C MET A 13 -13.41 6.34 27.80
N PRO A 14 -12.86 6.39 26.57
CA PRO A 14 -13.15 7.50 25.68
C PRO A 14 -14.60 7.53 25.21
N ALA A 15 -15.13 8.73 25.01
CA ALA A 15 -16.41 8.93 24.33
C ALA A 15 -16.26 8.68 22.81
N VAL A 16 -17.09 7.80 22.24
CA VAL A 16 -16.97 7.36 20.84
C VAL A 16 -18.26 7.67 20.07
N LEU A 17 -18.13 8.45 18.99
CA LEU A 17 -19.22 8.63 18.03
C LEU A 17 -18.98 7.74 16.81
N ILE A 18 -19.89 6.79 16.58
CA ILE A 18 -19.85 5.86 15.46
C ILE A 18 -20.69 6.43 14.32
N ALA A 19 -20.02 6.83 13.24
CA ALA A 19 -20.67 7.34 12.04
C ALA A 19 -20.84 6.22 11.00
N ALA A 20 -22.06 6.04 10.50
CA ALA A 20 -22.37 5.03 9.49
C ALA A 20 -23.56 5.44 8.62
N SER A 21 -23.70 4.82 7.44
CA SER A 21 -24.83 5.01 6.53
C SER A 21 -26.10 4.28 6.98
N GLU A 22 -25.94 3.19 7.74
CA GLU A 22 -27.02 2.32 8.20
C GLU A 22 -26.74 1.78 9.63
N CYS A 23 -27.79 1.43 10.36
CA CYS A 23 -27.73 0.96 11.75
C CYS A 23 -28.98 0.15 12.09
N ALA A 24 -28.84 -1.13 12.43
CA ALA A 24 -29.96 -1.96 12.88
C ALA A 24 -30.38 -1.61 14.32
N PRO A 25 -31.68 -1.56 14.67
CA PRO A 25 -32.85 -1.89 13.84
C PRO A 25 -33.44 -0.70 13.08
N LEU A 26 -32.74 0.43 13.01
CA LEU A 26 -33.24 1.70 12.44
C LEU A 26 -33.32 1.64 10.90
N SER A 27 -32.20 1.32 10.26
CA SER A 27 -32.06 1.19 8.81
C SER A 27 -31.10 0.05 8.49
N LYS A 28 -31.48 -0.85 7.58
CA LYS A 28 -30.72 -2.06 7.26
C LYS A 28 -30.85 -2.45 5.79
N THR A 29 -29.70 -2.57 5.14
CA THR A 29 -29.56 -3.13 3.79
C THR A 29 -28.49 -4.22 3.72
N GLY A 30 -27.51 -4.19 4.64
CA GLY A 30 -26.43 -5.17 4.70
C GLY A 30 -25.92 -5.44 6.12
N GLY A 31 -24.77 -6.11 6.20
CA GLY A 31 -24.15 -6.51 7.47
C GLY A 31 -23.53 -5.36 8.27
N LEU A 32 -23.25 -4.21 7.64
CA LEU A 32 -22.77 -3.02 8.35
C LEU A 32 -23.81 -2.56 9.37
N ALA A 33 -25.11 -2.57 9.01
CA ALA A 33 -26.18 -2.22 9.93
C ALA A 33 -26.18 -3.09 11.19
N ASP A 34 -25.94 -4.40 11.05
CA ASP A 34 -25.90 -5.33 12.19
C ASP A 34 -24.71 -5.02 13.11
N VAL A 35 -23.54 -4.68 12.55
CA VAL A 35 -22.36 -4.27 13.31
C VAL A 35 -22.62 -2.97 14.08
N VAL A 36 -23.13 -1.94 13.40
CA VAL A 36 -23.37 -0.61 14.00
C VAL A 36 -24.50 -0.66 15.03
N GLY A 37 -25.44 -1.60 14.91
CA GLY A 37 -26.51 -1.82 15.89
C GLY A 37 -26.07 -2.56 17.16
N ALA A 38 -25.11 -3.48 17.04
CA ALA A 38 -24.69 -4.37 18.14
C ALA A 38 -23.41 -3.90 18.85
N LEU A 39 -22.43 -3.35 18.12
CA LEU A 39 -21.15 -2.91 18.68
C LEU A 39 -21.29 -1.84 19.78
N PRO A 40 -22.14 -0.81 19.67
CA PRO A 40 -22.30 0.20 20.73
C PRO A 40 -22.75 -0.42 22.07
N LYS A 41 -23.64 -1.42 22.01
CA LYS A 41 -24.13 -2.15 23.20
C LYS A 41 -22.98 -2.89 23.90
N ALA A 42 -22.16 -3.59 23.12
CA ALA A 42 -21.01 -4.33 23.65
C ALA A 42 -19.92 -3.38 24.20
N LEU A 43 -19.70 -2.24 23.55
CA LEU A 43 -18.79 -1.19 24.02
C LEU A 43 -19.28 -0.55 25.33
N ALA A 44 -20.58 -0.30 25.47
CA ALA A 44 -21.17 0.22 26.70
C ALA A 44 -20.94 -0.73 27.89
N ARG A 45 -20.99 -2.06 27.67
CA ARG A 45 -20.63 -3.06 28.70
C ARG A 45 -19.16 -2.99 29.12
N GLN A 46 -18.28 -2.44 28.28
CA GLN A 46 -16.87 -2.18 28.58
C GLN A 46 -16.63 -0.78 29.18
N GLY A 47 -17.69 0.00 29.43
CA GLY A 47 -17.63 1.34 30.01
C GLY A 47 -17.40 2.48 29.02
N VAL A 48 -17.43 2.21 27.71
CA VAL A 48 -17.32 3.24 26.66
C VAL A 48 -18.69 3.91 26.47
N ASP A 49 -18.75 5.26 26.52
CA ASP A 49 -19.93 6.00 26.05
C ASP A 49 -19.93 6.00 24.51
N ALA A 50 -20.53 4.96 23.92
CA ALA A 50 -20.61 4.76 22.48
C ALA A 50 -22.00 5.15 21.96
N ARG A 51 -22.05 6.13 21.05
CA ARG A 51 -23.29 6.63 20.41
C ARG A 51 -23.17 6.58 18.91
N VAL A 52 -24.29 6.45 18.20
CA VAL A 52 -24.31 6.37 16.73
C VAL A 52 -24.77 7.70 16.13
N ILE A 53 -24.20 8.10 15.01
CA ILE A 53 -24.74 9.14 14.14
C ILE A 53 -24.98 8.55 12.74
N THR A 54 -26.20 8.67 12.24
CA THR A 54 -26.65 8.05 10.98
C THR A 54 -27.66 8.98 10.28
N PRO A 55 -27.87 8.88 8.96
CA PRO A 55 -28.91 9.66 8.31
C PRO A 55 -30.32 9.29 8.80
N TYR A 56 -31.23 10.27 8.84
CA TYR A 56 -32.63 10.06 9.18
C TYR A 56 -33.44 9.58 7.96
N HIS A 57 -33.16 8.35 7.53
CA HIS A 57 -33.80 7.76 6.35
C HIS A 57 -35.32 7.62 6.49
N ARG A 58 -36.05 7.62 5.37
CA ARG A 58 -37.52 7.47 5.34
C ARG A 58 -38.03 6.29 6.16
N CYS A 59 -37.38 5.13 6.12
CA CYS A 59 -37.79 3.95 6.90
C CYS A 59 -37.70 4.18 8.43
N ILE A 60 -36.80 5.05 8.89
CA ILE A 60 -36.70 5.44 10.30
C ILE A 60 -37.82 6.40 10.64
N LYS A 61 -38.09 7.40 9.77
CA LYS A 61 -39.19 8.36 9.94
C LYS A 61 -40.54 7.65 10.05
N GLU A 62 -40.80 6.68 9.18
CA GLU A 62 -42.06 5.93 9.17
C GLU A 62 -42.28 5.10 10.45
N ARG A 63 -41.21 4.68 11.13
CA ARG A 63 -41.28 3.78 12.29
C ARG A 63 -41.09 4.47 13.64
N TYR A 64 -40.31 5.56 13.68
CA TYR A 64 -39.81 6.15 14.93
C TYR A 64 -40.06 7.66 15.05
N ALA A 65 -40.73 8.32 14.10
CA ALA A 65 -40.89 9.78 14.13
C ALA A 65 -41.59 10.35 15.37
N ASP A 66 -42.41 9.56 16.05
CA ASP A 66 -43.07 9.92 17.30
C ASP A 66 -42.16 9.76 18.54
N GLN A 67 -40.98 9.15 18.39
CA GLN A 67 -40.04 8.81 19.46
C GLN A 67 -38.73 9.63 19.39
N VAL A 68 -38.58 10.49 18.39
CA VAL A 68 -37.36 11.32 18.25
C VAL A 68 -37.50 12.65 19.01
N GLU A 69 -36.40 13.10 19.60
CA GLU A 69 -36.23 14.41 20.22
C GLU A 69 -35.50 15.34 19.25
N HIS A 70 -36.12 16.47 18.89
CA HIS A 70 -35.48 17.48 18.05
C HIS A 70 -34.47 18.30 18.87
N LEU A 71 -33.19 18.20 18.51
CA LEU A 71 -32.11 18.94 19.17
C LEU A 71 -31.84 20.30 18.53
N GLY A 72 -32.16 20.45 17.25
CA GLY A 72 -31.99 21.70 16.51
C GLY A 72 -31.76 21.47 15.03
N TYR A 73 -31.36 22.53 14.33
CA TYR A 73 -31.02 22.49 12.92
C TYR A 73 -29.84 23.41 12.60
N PHE A 74 -29.20 23.15 11.47
CA PHE A 74 -28.12 23.95 10.92
C PHE A 74 -28.13 23.85 9.39
N TYR A 75 -27.17 24.51 8.74
CA TYR A 75 -27.01 24.45 7.29
C TYR A 75 -25.64 23.89 6.92
N VAL A 76 -25.61 23.11 5.85
CA VAL A 76 -24.41 22.48 5.30
C VAL A 76 -24.13 23.06 3.93
N ASP A 77 -22.90 23.57 3.77
CA ASP A 77 -22.38 24.06 2.49
C ASP A 77 -21.73 22.91 1.70
N LEU A 78 -22.20 22.69 0.47
CA LEU A 78 -21.65 21.74 -0.48
C LEU A 78 -21.42 22.44 -1.83
N GLY A 79 -20.21 22.92 -2.06
CA GLY A 79 -19.90 23.75 -3.21
C GLY A 79 -20.85 24.95 -3.30
N TRP A 80 -21.71 24.94 -4.32
CA TRP A 80 -22.71 25.99 -4.55
C TRP A 80 -24.06 25.78 -3.82
N ARG A 81 -24.25 24.67 -3.10
CA ARG A 81 -25.49 24.38 -2.37
C ARG A 81 -25.36 24.75 -0.90
N HIS A 82 -26.45 25.28 -0.34
CA HIS A 82 -26.63 25.59 1.07
C HIS A 82 -27.88 24.86 1.55
N GLN A 83 -27.71 23.71 2.18
CA GLN A 83 -28.80 22.76 2.45
C GLN A 83 -29.12 22.68 3.93
N TYR A 84 -30.42 22.66 4.26
CA TYR A 84 -30.90 22.41 5.62
C TYR A 84 -30.50 21.02 6.11
N ALA A 85 -30.08 20.95 7.37
CA ALA A 85 -29.86 19.72 8.13
C ALA A 85 -30.54 19.82 9.50
N GLY A 86 -31.50 18.94 9.77
CA GLY A 86 -32.06 18.76 11.12
C GLY A 86 -31.21 17.78 11.92
N LEU A 87 -31.23 17.91 13.25
CA LEU A 87 -30.56 17.01 14.17
C LEU A 87 -31.58 16.47 15.17
N GLU A 88 -31.90 15.19 15.02
CA GLU A 88 -32.80 14.48 15.92
C GLU A 88 -32.00 13.51 16.80
N LYS A 89 -32.58 13.16 17.95
CA LYS A 89 -32.04 12.15 18.86
C LYS A 89 -33.07 11.07 19.12
N LEU A 90 -32.66 9.82 18.98
CA LEU A 90 -33.47 8.65 19.29
C LEU A 90 -32.75 7.82 20.35
N THR A 91 -33.47 7.41 21.39
CA THR A 91 -32.95 6.50 22.41
C THR A 91 -33.84 5.26 22.47
N ILE A 92 -33.28 4.11 22.13
CA ILE A 92 -33.90 2.80 22.27
C ILE A 92 -33.03 1.91 23.18
N PRO A 93 -33.52 0.77 23.70
CA PRO A 93 -32.75 -0.07 24.61
C PRO A 93 -31.35 -0.41 24.07
N GLY A 94 -30.32 0.07 24.78
CA GLY A 94 -28.91 -0.14 24.46
C GLY A 94 -28.33 0.70 23.31
N LEU A 95 -29.10 1.62 22.71
CA LEU A 95 -28.63 2.44 21.59
C LEU A 95 -29.13 3.89 21.70
N THR A 96 -28.20 4.84 21.74
CA THR A 96 -28.47 6.27 21.52
C THR A 96 -27.97 6.66 20.13
N ALA A 97 -28.89 7.13 19.28
CA ALA A 97 -28.61 7.52 17.90
C ALA A 97 -28.94 9.00 17.67
N TYR A 98 -28.04 9.71 17.00
CA TYR A 98 -28.27 11.03 16.44
C TYR A 98 -28.59 10.88 14.95
N LEU A 99 -29.70 11.48 14.51
CA LEU A 99 -30.23 11.31 13.17
C LEU A 99 -30.13 12.64 12.41
N ILE A 100 -29.37 12.65 11.32
CA ILE A 100 -29.25 13.83 10.46
C ILE A 100 -30.42 13.85 9.48
N ASP A 101 -31.30 14.83 9.62
CA ASP A 101 -32.47 15.01 8.77
C ASP A 101 -32.17 15.86 7.53
N SER A 102 -32.62 15.38 6.38
CA SER A 102 -32.74 16.14 5.14
C SER A 102 -33.71 15.41 4.23
N GLU A 103 -34.90 15.98 3.99
CA GLU A 103 -35.89 15.32 3.12
C GLU A 103 -35.36 15.12 1.69
N TYR A 104 -34.49 16.01 1.22
CA TYR A 104 -33.89 15.90 -0.11
C TYR A 104 -32.90 14.71 -0.24
N TYR A 105 -32.07 14.46 0.77
CA TYR A 105 -31.04 13.43 0.72
C TYR A 105 -31.49 12.09 1.32
N PHE A 106 -32.33 12.11 2.35
CA PHE A 106 -32.70 10.92 3.14
C PHE A 106 -34.20 10.61 3.11
N GLY A 107 -34.97 11.34 2.31
CA GLY A 107 -36.38 11.05 2.04
C GLY A 107 -36.60 9.95 0.99
N ASP A 108 -35.63 9.12 0.64
CA ASP A 108 -35.85 8.02 -0.34
C ASP A 108 -35.01 6.79 0.05
N LYS A 109 -34.37 6.12 -0.93
CA LYS A 109 -33.51 4.96 -0.70
C LYS A 109 -32.26 5.34 0.10
N ILE A 110 -31.82 4.41 0.95
CA ILE A 110 -30.57 4.51 1.73
C ILE A 110 -29.37 4.71 0.80
N TYR A 111 -29.33 3.99 -0.32
CA TYR A 111 -28.32 4.13 -1.37
C TYR A 111 -29.00 4.50 -2.69
N ARG A 112 -28.59 5.63 -3.28
CA ARG A 112 -29.21 6.18 -4.50
C ARG A 112 -28.51 5.77 -5.80
N GLY A 113 -27.29 5.23 -5.72
CA GLY A 113 -26.41 4.98 -6.86
C GLY A 113 -25.84 6.25 -7.49
N GLY A 114 -24.66 6.10 -8.12
CA GLY A 114 -24.02 7.13 -8.94
C GLY A 114 -23.73 8.45 -8.20
N ASP A 115 -23.79 9.56 -8.94
CA ASP A 115 -23.47 10.89 -8.41
C ASP A 115 -24.45 11.33 -7.31
N ALA A 116 -25.71 10.88 -7.35
CA ALA A 116 -26.72 11.22 -6.35
C ALA A 116 -26.39 10.66 -4.97
N GLU A 117 -25.84 9.44 -4.91
CA GLU A 117 -25.36 8.83 -3.66
C GLU A 117 -24.07 9.48 -3.18
N SER A 118 -23.18 9.82 -4.13
CA SER A 118 -21.96 10.54 -3.83
C SER A 118 -22.24 11.89 -3.17
N GLU A 119 -23.21 12.64 -3.68
CA GLU A 119 -23.68 13.90 -3.08
C GLU A 119 -24.33 13.69 -1.71
N GLN A 120 -25.18 12.67 -1.59
CA GLN A 120 -25.87 12.29 -0.35
C GLN A 120 -24.89 12.05 0.80
N TYR A 121 -23.80 11.32 0.57
CA TYR A 121 -22.83 11.02 1.61
C TYR A 121 -21.74 12.10 1.76
N ALA A 122 -21.48 12.92 0.74
CA ALA A 122 -20.73 14.17 0.95
C ALA A 122 -21.47 15.12 1.90
N PHE A 123 -22.79 15.28 1.72
CA PHE A 123 -23.66 16.02 2.63
C PHE A 123 -23.59 15.45 4.04
N PHE A 124 -23.82 14.15 4.18
CA PHE A 124 -23.84 13.49 5.49
C PHE A 124 -22.54 13.70 6.27
N GLN A 125 -21.38 13.50 5.63
CA GLN A 125 -20.08 13.66 6.27
C GLN A 125 -19.85 15.07 6.79
N ARG A 126 -20.25 16.10 6.02
CA ARG A 126 -20.13 17.48 6.49
C ARG A 126 -21.14 17.79 7.59
N ALA A 127 -22.36 17.27 7.48
CA ALA A 127 -23.39 17.41 8.50
C ALA A 127 -22.97 16.80 9.84
N VAL A 128 -22.28 15.66 9.85
CA VAL A 128 -21.72 15.05 11.06
C VAL A 128 -20.78 16.01 11.78
N LEU A 129 -19.86 16.67 11.06
CA LEU A 129 -18.90 17.60 11.66
C LEU A 129 -19.55 18.88 12.20
N GLU A 130 -20.59 19.38 11.54
CA GLU A 130 -21.37 20.54 12.00
C GLU A 130 -22.30 20.17 13.18
N ALA A 131 -22.76 18.93 13.28
CA ALA A 131 -23.61 18.47 14.38
C ALA A 131 -22.85 18.26 15.70
N ILE A 132 -21.57 17.88 15.66
CA ILE A 132 -20.77 17.53 16.86
C ILE A 132 -20.83 18.61 17.97
N PRO A 133 -20.63 19.91 17.68
CA PRO A 133 -20.74 20.96 18.70
C PRO A 133 -22.13 21.12 19.32
N MET A 134 -23.18 20.57 18.70
CA MET A 134 -24.58 20.67 19.13
C MET A 134 -25.04 19.46 19.95
N LEU A 135 -24.20 18.43 20.13
CA LEU A 135 -24.58 17.23 20.87
C LEU A 135 -24.64 17.53 22.38
N PRO A 136 -25.82 17.43 23.03
CA PRO A 136 -25.95 17.71 24.45
C PRO A 136 -25.31 16.60 25.28
N ASP A 137 -24.57 17.00 26.31
CA ASP A 137 -23.94 16.10 27.30
C ASP A 137 -23.09 14.99 26.66
N PHE A 138 -22.52 15.26 25.48
CA PHE A 138 -21.67 14.33 24.75
C PHE A 138 -20.67 15.09 23.88
N GLN A 139 -19.39 14.87 24.14
CA GLN A 139 -18.30 15.40 23.32
C GLN A 139 -17.42 14.23 22.94
N PRO A 140 -17.48 13.74 21.69
CA PRO A 140 -16.70 12.60 21.30
C PRO A 140 -15.21 12.93 21.33
N GLU A 141 -14.39 11.98 21.77
CA GLU A 141 -12.93 12.03 21.64
C GLU A 141 -12.46 11.25 20.42
N VAL A 142 -13.22 10.20 20.06
CA VAL A 142 -12.98 9.38 18.87
C VAL A 142 -14.20 9.38 17.96
N LEU A 143 -13.96 9.65 16.67
CA LEU A 143 -14.93 9.48 15.59
C LEU A 143 -14.62 8.20 14.82
N HIS A 144 -15.47 7.19 14.99
CA HIS A 144 -15.35 5.90 14.33
C HIS A 144 -16.12 5.95 13.01
N CYS A 145 -15.37 6.05 11.92
CA CYS A 145 -15.86 6.09 10.55
C CYS A 145 -15.99 4.66 10.00
N ASN A 146 -17.10 4.36 9.34
CA ASN A 146 -17.36 3.08 8.69
C ASN A 146 -17.56 3.29 7.18
N ASP A 147 -16.70 2.63 6.40
CA ASP A 147 -16.70 2.61 4.94
C ASP A 147 -16.65 3.99 4.25
N TRP A 148 -16.74 3.98 2.91
CA TRP A 148 -16.52 5.17 2.08
C TRP A 148 -17.53 6.30 2.35
N GLN A 149 -18.73 5.96 2.84
CA GLN A 149 -19.79 6.91 3.19
C GLN A 149 -19.40 7.85 4.34
N THR A 150 -18.37 7.49 5.11
CA THR A 150 -17.84 8.32 6.21
C THR A 150 -16.32 8.53 6.14
N ALA A 151 -15.66 8.01 5.11
CA ALA A 151 -14.21 8.00 4.96
C ALA A 151 -13.58 9.39 4.71
N MET A 152 -14.35 10.41 4.32
CA MET A 152 -13.83 11.77 4.18
C MET A 152 -13.74 12.52 5.50
N LEU A 153 -14.38 12.04 6.58
CA LEU A 153 -14.34 12.72 7.88
C LEU A 153 -12.92 12.98 8.40
N PRO A 154 -11.97 12.01 8.39
CA PRO A 154 -10.59 12.25 8.82
C PRO A 154 -9.88 13.34 7.98
N PHE A 155 -10.11 13.33 6.66
CA PHE A 155 -9.57 14.34 5.76
C PHE A 155 -10.11 15.73 6.08
N LEU A 156 -11.43 15.87 6.21
CA LEU A 156 -12.08 17.14 6.52
C LEU A 156 -11.63 17.69 7.88
N ILE A 157 -11.53 16.82 8.90
CA ILE A 157 -11.03 17.17 10.23
C ILE A 157 -9.63 17.81 10.13
N LYS A 158 -8.71 17.15 9.43
CA LYS A 158 -7.30 17.58 9.34
C LYS A 158 -7.07 18.77 8.42
N THR A 159 -7.94 19.00 7.46
CA THR A 159 -7.71 20.01 6.41
C THR A 159 -8.56 21.26 6.58
N GLN A 160 -9.83 21.12 6.93
CA GLN A 160 -10.80 22.21 6.96
C GLN A 160 -11.24 22.57 8.38
N TYR A 161 -11.26 21.59 9.30
CA TYR A 161 -11.71 21.79 10.69
C TYR A 161 -10.54 21.81 11.70
N ALA A 162 -9.29 21.79 11.26
CA ALA A 162 -8.10 21.66 12.13
C ALA A 162 -7.99 22.76 13.20
N HIS A 163 -8.55 23.95 12.94
CA HIS A 163 -8.55 25.10 13.87
C HIS A 163 -9.88 25.27 14.62
N ARG A 164 -10.81 24.33 14.47
CA ARG A 164 -12.08 24.28 15.21
C ARG A 164 -12.00 23.19 16.30
N PRO A 165 -12.94 23.13 17.27
CA PRO A 165 -12.94 22.09 18.30
C PRO A 165 -12.84 20.66 17.75
N GLN A 166 -13.49 20.40 16.61
CA GLN A 166 -13.44 19.12 15.90
C GLN A 166 -12.04 18.71 15.45
N GLY A 167 -11.10 19.66 15.27
CA GLY A 167 -9.71 19.39 14.90
C GLY A 167 -8.93 18.57 15.94
N SER A 168 -9.46 18.43 17.16
CA SER A 168 -8.87 17.60 18.22
C SER A 168 -9.31 16.14 18.20
N LEU A 169 -10.34 15.80 17.40
CA LEU A 169 -10.87 14.44 17.28
C LEU A 169 -9.82 13.48 16.73
N ARG A 170 -9.85 12.25 17.25
CA ARG A 170 -9.11 11.13 16.68
C ARG A 170 -10.05 10.25 15.88
N THR A 171 -9.54 9.61 14.84
CA THR A 171 -10.37 8.87 13.88
C THR A 171 -9.92 7.42 13.74
N LEU A 172 -10.89 6.51 13.79
CA LEU A 172 -10.73 5.12 13.39
C LEU A 172 -11.59 4.90 12.15
N LEU A 173 -10.99 4.41 11.06
CA LEU A 173 -11.73 4.00 9.86
C LEU A 173 -11.87 2.48 9.84
N THR A 174 -13.08 1.94 9.82
CA THR A 174 -13.32 0.51 9.59
C THR A 174 -13.82 0.25 8.18
N ILE A 175 -13.14 -0.65 7.47
CA ILE A 175 -13.47 -1.10 6.12
C ILE A 175 -14.18 -2.45 6.24
N HIS A 176 -15.46 -2.51 5.94
CA HIS A 176 -16.23 -3.76 5.96
C HIS A 176 -16.13 -4.51 4.64
N ASN A 177 -15.98 -3.79 3.53
CA ASN A 177 -15.78 -4.38 2.22
C ASN A 177 -15.08 -3.36 1.30
N ILE A 178 -13.87 -3.72 0.85
CA ILE A 178 -12.99 -2.82 0.09
C ILE A 178 -13.46 -2.56 -1.34
N ALA A 179 -14.38 -3.37 -1.86
CA ALA A 179 -14.95 -3.16 -3.19
C ALA A 179 -15.78 -1.86 -3.28
N PHE A 180 -16.27 -1.33 -2.15
CA PHE A 180 -17.07 -0.09 -2.12
C PHE A 180 -16.21 1.10 -1.68
N GLN A 181 -15.77 1.90 -2.64
CA GLN A 181 -14.70 2.90 -2.42
C GLN A 181 -15.13 4.36 -2.51
N GLY A 182 -16.35 4.64 -3.02
CA GLY A 182 -16.79 6.01 -3.26
C GLY A 182 -15.98 6.70 -4.37
N TRP A 183 -16.10 6.17 -5.59
CA TRP A 183 -15.49 6.75 -6.80
C TRP A 183 -16.31 7.93 -7.31
N LEU A 184 -15.66 9.08 -7.48
CA LEU A 184 -16.28 10.30 -8.00
C LEU A 184 -15.44 10.90 -9.13
N SER A 185 -16.10 11.62 -10.04
CA SER A 185 -15.39 12.56 -10.92
C SER A 185 -14.57 13.53 -10.08
N PHE A 186 -13.32 13.74 -10.49
CA PHE A 186 -12.35 14.50 -9.72
C PHE A 186 -12.76 15.96 -9.50
N SER A 187 -13.19 16.65 -10.56
CA SER A 187 -13.68 18.03 -10.48
C SER A 187 -14.93 18.11 -9.61
N TYR A 188 -15.85 17.17 -9.77
CA TYR A 188 -17.07 17.11 -8.99
C TYR A 188 -16.79 16.96 -7.49
N ALA A 189 -15.86 16.07 -7.11
CA ALA A 189 -15.47 15.88 -5.72
C ALA A 189 -14.76 17.11 -5.13
N CYS A 190 -13.83 17.72 -5.88
CA CYS A 190 -13.14 18.93 -5.42
C CYS A 190 -14.14 20.09 -5.22
N ASP A 191 -15.09 20.27 -6.14
CA ASP A 191 -16.13 21.31 -6.04
C ASP A 191 -17.11 21.04 -4.89
N LEU A 192 -17.60 19.81 -4.79
CA LEU A 192 -18.65 19.40 -3.85
C LEU A 192 -18.25 19.61 -2.38
N LEU A 193 -17.02 19.26 -2.02
CA LEU A 193 -16.50 19.41 -0.66
C LEU A 193 -15.65 20.68 -0.46
N ASN A 194 -15.54 21.52 -1.49
CA ASN A 194 -14.69 22.72 -1.52
C ASN A 194 -13.24 22.40 -1.11
N ILE A 195 -12.64 21.44 -1.81
CA ILE A 195 -11.31 20.91 -1.52
C ILE A 195 -10.26 21.87 -2.07
N ASP A 196 -9.32 22.29 -1.21
CA ASP A 196 -8.18 23.10 -1.62
C ASP A 196 -7.40 22.38 -2.73
N PRO A 197 -7.09 23.03 -3.87
CA PRO A 197 -6.38 22.43 -4.99
C PRO A 197 -5.11 21.67 -4.62
N ARG A 198 -4.42 22.03 -3.51
CA ARG A 198 -3.24 21.29 -3.02
C ARG A 198 -3.52 19.82 -2.67
N TRP A 199 -4.76 19.49 -2.32
CA TRP A 199 -5.23 18.14 -1.97
C TRP A 199 -5.90 17.41 -3.13
N CYS A 200 -6.09 18.09 -4.27
CA CYS A 200 -6.46 17.50 -5.54
C CYS A 200 -5.18 16.85 -6.14
N SER A 201 -4.61 15.85 -5.45
CA SER A 201 -3.41 15.10 -5.86
C SER A 201 -3.43 13.67 -5.31
N LEU A 202 -2.47 12.82 -5.71
CA LEU A 202 -2.33 11.45 -5.21
C LEU A 202 -2.08 11.37 -3.68
N ASP A 203 -1.67 12.46 -3.05
CA ASP A 203 -1.51 12.54 -1.58
C ASP A 203 -2.79 12.96 -0.86
N GLY A 204 -3.78 13.42 -1.61
CA GLY A 204 -5.11 13.74 -1.12
C GLY A 204 -6.13 12.80 -1.76
N ILE A 205 -7.05 13.38 -2.52
CA ILE A 205 -8.23 12.64 -2.99
C ILE A 205 -8.04 11.89 -4.30
N ALA A 206 -7.01 12.24 -5.09
CA ALA A 206 -6.85 11.70 -6.44
C ALA A 206 -6.44 10.21 -6.39
N HIS A 207 -7.01 9.43 -7.31
CA HIS A 207 -6.66 8.04 -7.57
C HIS A 207 -7.12 7.65 -8.98
N TYR A 208 -6.21 7.14 -9.83
CA TYR A 208 -6.48 6.75 -11.23
C TYR A 208 -7.30 7.77 -12.06
N GLY A 209 -7.04 9.08 -11.90
CA GLY A 209 -7.74 10.14 -12.63
C GLY A 209 -9.12 10.51 -12.08
N CYS A 210 -9.55 9.87 -10.99
CA CYS A 210 -10.79 10.16 -10.26
C CYS A 210 -10.51 10.59 -8.82
N ALA A 211 -11.55 10.95 -8.07
CA ALA A 211 -11.47 11.03 -6.62
C ALA A 211 -11.93 9.70 -6.00
N ASN A 212 -11.28 9.28 -4.91
CA ASN A 212 -11.61 8.06 -4.19
C ASN A 212 -11.70 8.34 -2.68
N PHE A 213 -12.91 8.31 -2.13
CA PHE A 213 -13.16 8.71 -0.74
C PHE A 213 -12.59 7.71 0.26
N LEU A 214 -12.70 6.40 0.00
CA LEU A 214 -12.15 5.39 0.90
C LEU A 214 -10.63 5.48 1.02
N LYS A 215 -9.93 5.60 -0.13
CA LYS A 215 -8.48 5.81 -0.19
C LYS A 215 -8.06 7.05 0.59
N THR A 216 -8.84 8.13 0.47
CA THR A 216 -8.59 9.37 1.23
C THR A 216 -8.73 9.12 2.72
N GLY A 217 -9.77 8.41 3.15
CA GLY A 217 -9.93 8.01 4.55
C GLY A 217 -8.77 7.18 5.07
N ILE A 218 -8.28 6.22 4.30
CA ILE A 218 -7.11 5.40 4.64
C ILE A 218 -5.88 6.30 4.84
N LEU A 219 -5.66 7.29 3.96
CA LEU A 219 -4.53 8.22 4.07
C LEU A 219 -4.60 9.14 5.29
N PHE A 220 -5.80 9.53 5.73
CA PHE A 220 -5.97 10.56 6.76
C PHE A 220 -6.42 10.03 8.12
N ALA A 221 -6.91 8.79 8.24
CA ALA A 221 -7.28 8.22 9.54
C ALA A 221 -6.05 8.02 10.45
N GLU A 222 -6.24 8.10 11.78
CA GLU A 222 -5.18 7.70 12.74
C GLU A 222 -4.96 6.19 12.71
N ARG A 223 -6.04 5.42 12.60
CA ARG A 223 -5.99 3.98 12.39
C ARG A 223 -7.00 3.48 11.39
N ILE A 224 -6.65 2.36 10.76
CA ILE A 224 -7.52 1.60 9.89
C ILE A 224 -7.82 0.26 10.57
N ASN A 225 -9.07 -0.16 10.52
CA ASN A 225 -9.49 -1.48 10.90
C ASN A 225 -10.22 -2.12 9.72
N THR A 226 -10.24 -3.44 9.69
CA THR A 226 -11.14 -4.21 8.86
C THR A 226 -11.68 -5.41 9.63
N VAL A 227 -12.58 -6.17 9.04
CA VAL A 227 -13.49 -7.08 9.73
C VAL A 227 -12.93 -8.49 9.93
N SER A 228 -11.62 -8.69 9.73
CA SER A 228 -10.93 -9.98 9.88
C SER A 228 -9.41 -9.79 9.84
N PRO A 229 -8.63 -10.50 10.70
CA PRO A 229 -7.17 -10.56 10.59
C PRO A 229 -6.67 -11.07 9.23
N SER A 230 -7.19 -12.19 8.73
CA SER A 230 -6.78 -12.74 7.43
C SER A 230 -7.13 -11.77 6.29
N TYR A 231 -8.30 -11.15 6.35
CA TYR A 231 -8.74 -10.17 5.38
C TYR A 231 -7.88 -8.91 5.37
N ALA A 232 -7.41 -8.45 6.54
CA ALA A 232 -6.49 -7.31 6.65
C ALA A 232 -5.17 -7.54 5.89
N ASP A 233 -4.72 -8.79 5.81
CA ASP A 233 -3.55 -9.17 5.02
C ASP A 233 -3.91 -9.38 3.54
N GLU A 234 -5.07 -9.98 3.24
CA GLU A 234 -5.55 -10.19 1.86
C GLU A 234 -5.69 -8.87 1.09
N ILE A 235 -6.37 -7.86 1.64
CA ILE A 235 -6.63 -6.57 0.96
C ILE A 235 -5.36 -5.74 0.68
N ARG A 236 -4.21 -6.16 1.21
CA ARG A 236 -2.90 -5.59 0.90
C ARG A 236 -2.24 -6.26 -0.30
N THR A 237 -2.90 -7.21 -0.93
CA THR A 237 -2.44 -7.89 -2.15
C THR A 237 -3.19 -7.37 -3.37
N PRO A 238 -2.59 -7.39 -4.58
CA PRO A 238 -3.29 -6.98 -5.80
C PRO A 238 -4.56 -7.78 -6.09
N ALA A 239 -4.64 -9.04 -5.67
CA ALA A 239 -5.78 -9.92 -5.92
C ALA A 239 -7.05 -9.51 -5.17
N PHE A 240 -6.92 -8.85 -4.01
CA PHE A 240 -8.05 -8.51 -3.13
C PHE A 240 -8.14 -7.01 -2.81
N GLY A 241 -7.09 -6.23 -3.09
CA GLY A 241 -7.00 -4.83 -2.68
C GLY A 241 -7.82 -3.85 -3.52
N GLU A 242 -8.43 -4.31 -4.62
CA GLU A 242 -9.32 -3.50 -5.48
C GLU A 242 -8.69 -2.15 -5.91
N GLY A 243 -7.38 -2.13 -6.17
CA GLY A 243 -6.63 -0.93 -6.54
C GLY A 243 -6.09 -0.11 -5.36
N LEU A 244 -6.46 -0.43 -4.12
CA LEU A 244 -6.03 0.24 -2.88
C LEU A 244 -4.94 -0.53 -2.11
N GLN A 245 -4.43 -1.64 -2.65
CA GLN A 245 -3.40 -2.44 -1.99
C GLN A 245 -2.15 -1.61 -1.65
N ASP A 246 -1.73 -0.70 -2.53
CA ASP A 246 -0.50 0.08 -2.34
C ASP A 246 -0.65 1.08 -1.18
N VAL A 247 -1.82 1.73 -1.05
CA VAL A 247 -2.07 2.66 0.06
C VAL A 247 -2.26 1.93 1.39
N LEU A 248 -2.82 0.73 1.37
CA LEU A 248 -2.96 -0.13 2.56
C LEU A 248 -1.64 -0.76 2.98
N LEU A 249 -0.74 -1.05 2.04
CA LEU A 249 0.64 -1.44 2.32
C LEU A 249 1.42 -0.27 2.92
N TYR A 250 1.30 0.92 2.34
CA TYR A 250 1.91 2.14 2.86
C TYR A 250 1.46 2.45 4.29
N ARG A 251 0.16 2.30 4.57
CA ARG A 251 -0.43 2.44 5.91
C ARG A 251 -0.44 1.12 6.71
N GLY A 252 0.25 0.07 6.27
CA GLY A 252 0.08 -1.28 6.81
C GLY A 252 0.36 -1.40 8.31
N ALA A 253 1.22 -0.52 8.82
CA ALA A 253 1.45 -0.31 10.25
C ALA A 253 0.18 -0.02 11.07
N ASP A 254 -0.75 0.73 10.48
CA ASP A 254 -1.93 1.28 11.15
C ASP A 254 -3.19 0.44 10.91
N VAL A 255 -3.07 -0.67 10.17
CA VAL A 255 -4.20 -1.51 9.72
C VAL A 255 -4.34 -2.73 10.65
N SER A 256 -5.48 -2.84 11.33
CA SER A 256 -5.89 -4.01 12.14
C SER A 256 -7.02 -4.81 11.48
N GLY A 257 -7.18 -6.06 11.91
CA GLY A 257 -8.34 -6.90 11.58
C GLY A 257 -9.07 -7.35 12.85
N ILE A 258 -10.26 -6.82 13.09
CA ILE A 258 -11.11 -7.19 14.23
C ILE A 258 -12.34 -7.91 13.68
N LEU A 259 -12.50 -9.18 14.03
CA LEU A 259 -13.67 -9.96 13.62
C LEU A 259 -14.96 -9.31 14.11
N ASN A 260 -15.98 -9.32 13.25
CA ASN A 260 -17.33 -8.97 13.69
C ASN A 260 -17.85 -10.02 14.67
N GLY A 261 -18.69 -9.58 15.60
CA GLY A 261 -19.49 -10.47 16.43
C GLY A 261 -20.89 -10.70 15.85
N LEU A 262 -21.67 -11.49 16.56
CA LEU A 262 -23.10 -11.65 16.40
C LEU A 262 -23.84 -11.00 17.57
N ASP A 263 -25.01 -10.45 17.27
CA ASP A 263 -26.01 -10.17 18.29
C ASP A 263 -26.66 -11.51 18.70
N THR A 264 -26.09 -12.12 19.74
CA THR A 264 -26.54 -13.42 20.26
C THR A 264 -27.91 -13.36 20.93
N GLU A 265 -28.44 -12.18 21.24
CA GLU A 265 -29.82 -12.05 21.74
C GLU A 265 -30.83 -12.15 20.58
N THR A 266 -30.47 -11.56 19.43
CA THR A 266 -31.30 -11.60 18.21
C THR A 266 -31.22 -12.97 17.50
N TYR A 267 -30.04 -13.60 17.51
CA TYR A 267 -29.76 -14.90 16.88
C TYR A 267 -29.59 -16.01 17.91
N ASP A 268 -30.68 -16.37 18.59
CA ASP A 268 -30.71 -17.46 19.57
C ASP A 268 -31.80 -18.49 19.26
N PRO A 269 -31.47 -19.75 18.91
CA PRO A 269 -32.47 -20.78 18.65
C PRO A 269 -33.37 -21.12 19.86
N GLN A 270 -33.02 -20.68 21.07
CA GLN A 270 -33.85 -20.86 22.27
C GLN A 270 -35.01 -19.86 22.35
N THR A 271 -34.88 -18.68 21.71
CA THR A 271 -35.86 -17.58 21.81
C THR A 271 -36.28 -16.99 20.47
N ASP A 272 -35.64 -17.36 19.36
CA ASP A 272 -35.91 -16.82 18.03
C ASP A 272 -37.31 -17.22 17.54
N PRO A 273 -38.25 -16.25 17.40
CA PRO A 273 -39.64 -16.54 17.04
C PRO A 273 -39.79 -17.09 15.62
N ALA A 274 -38.76 -17.00 14.77
CA ALA A 274 -38.77 -17.60 13.45
C ALA A 274 -38.57 -19.13 13.50
N VAL A 275 -38.06 -19.69 14.60
CA VAL A 275 -37.75 -21.11 14.75
C VAL A 275 -38.96 -21.87 15.32
N PRO A 276 -39.53 -22.86 14.61
CA PRO A 276 -40.73 -23.56 15.06
C PRO A 276 -40.59 -24.31 16.40
N VAL A 277 -39.43 -24.92 16.65
CA VAL A 277 -39.13 -25.67 17.87
C VAL A 277 -37.83 -25.14 18.46
N HIS A 278 -37.91 -24.50 19.63
CA HIS A 278 -36.75 -23.91 20.29
C HIS A 278 -35.82 -24.96 20.90
N TYR A 279 -34.52 -24.72 20.84
CA TYR A 279 -33.46 -25.62 21.30
C TYR A 279 -32.17 -24.88 21.64
N ASP A 280 -31.23 -25.60 22.24
CA ASP A 280 -29.91 -25.10 22.64
C ASP A 280 -28.84 -26.19 22.46
N ALA A 281 -27.60 -25.89 22.86
CA ALA A 281 -26.46 -26.79 22.72
C ALA A 281 -26.57 -28.09 23.55
N ASP A 282 -27.46 -28.12 24.56
CA ASP A 282 -27.71 -29.30 25.39
C ASP A 282 -28.91 -30.12 24.89
N SER A 283 -29.69 -29.59 23.95
CA SER A 283 -30.81 -30.27 23.28
C SER A 283 -30.78 -30.20 21.74
N PRO A 284 -29.62 -30.45 21.08
CA PRO A 284 -29.48 -30.32 19.63
C PRO A 284 -30.34 -31.33 18.84
N GLU A 285 -30.78 -32.42 19.46
CA GLU A 285 -31.68 -33.40 18.85
C GLU A 285 -33.04 -32.81 18.46
N LYS A 286 -33.50 -31.74 19.14
CA LYS A 286 -34.74 -31.02 18.79
C LYS A 286 -34.66 -30.33 17.43
N LYS A 287 -33.45 -30.08 16.92
CA LYS A 287 -33.21 -29.53 15.59
C LYS A 287 -33.86 -30.38 14.49
N LEU A 288 -34.02 -31.69 14.70
CA LEU A 288 -34.67 -32.59 13.75
C LEU A 288 -36.13 -32.16 13.43
N GLU A 289 -36.86 -31.60 14.40
CA GLU A 289 -38.22 -31.11 14.15
C GLU A 289 -38.22 -29.85 13.27
N ASN A 290 -37.22 -28.98 13.44
CA ASN A 290 -37.02 -27.82 12.55
C ASN A 290 -36.64 -28.26 11.13
N LYS A 291 -35.80 -29.29 10.99
CA LYS A 291 -35.49 -29.92 9.70
C LYS A 291 -36.74 -30.46 9.00
N ARG A 292 -37.58 -31.20 9.73
CA ARG A 292 -38.87 -31.70 9.20
C ARG A 292 -39.83 -30.58 8.81
N ALA A 293 -39.86 -29.49 9.57
CA ALA A 293 -40.65 -28.30 9.24
C ALA A 293 -40.16 -27.66 7.93
N LEU A 294 -38.84 -27.47 7.79
CA LEU A 294 -38.22 -26.93 6.59
C LEU A 294 -38.47 -27.80 5.34
N ILE A 295 -38.37 -29.13 5.49
CA ILE A 295 -38.67 -30.09 4.41
C ILE A 295 -40.11 -29.93 3.91
N ARG A 296 -41.07 -29.77 4.83
CA ARG A 296 -42.48 -29.54 4.47
C ARG A 296 -42.70 -28.19 3.81
N GLU A 297 -42.11 -27.13 4.38
CA GLU A 297 -42.25 -25.75 3.90
C GLU A 297 -41.71 -25.60 2.46
N LEU A 298 -40.56 -26.20 2.16
CA LEU A 298 -39.89 -26.09 0.85
C LEU A 298 -40.28 -27.20 -0.15
N GLY A 299 -41.22 -28.09 0.21
CA GLY A 299 -41.69 -29.15 -0.68
C GLY A 299 -40.64 -30.21 -1.04
N LEU A 300 -39.68 -30.47 -0.14
CA LEU A 300 -38.59 -31.43 -0.32
C LEU A 300 -39.05 -32.89 -0.11
N SER A 301 -40.08 -33.31 -0.84
CA SER A 301 -40.85 -34.55 -0.63
C SER A 301 -40.06 -35.86 -0.74
N LYS A 302 -38.82 -35.83 -1.25
CA LYS A 302 -37.94 -37.01 -1.38
C LYS A 302 -36.85 -37.05 -0.30
N VAL A 303 -36.83 -36.08 0.61
CA VAL A 303 -35.82 -35.97 1.69
C VAL A 303 -36.32 -36.70 2.94
N ARG A 304 -35.49 -37.58 3.49
CA ARG A 304 -35.75 -38.30 4.75
C ARG A 304 -35.02 -37.62 5.91
N ASP A 305 -35.35 -38.00 7.14
CA ASP A 305 -34.70 -37.46 8.35
C ASP A 305 -33.17 -37.66 8.33
N ASP A 306 -32.71 -38.80 7.80
CA ASP A 306 -31.29 -39.16 7.67
C ASP A 306 -30.60 -38.59 6.42
N THR A 307 -31.34 -37.90 5.53
CA THR A 307 -30.76 -37.27 4.33
C THR A 307 -30.19 -35.89 4.70
N PRO A 308 -28.88 -35.62 4.53
CA PRO A 308 -28.30 -34.32 4.84
C PRO A 308 -28.82 -33.20 3.92
N ILE A 309 -29.15 -32.05 4.51
CA ILE A 309 -29.49 -30.81 3.79
C ILE A 309 -28.27 -29.89 3.75
N VAL A 310 -27.77 -29.60 2.55
CA VAL A 310 -26.74 -28.58 2.30
C VAL A 310 -27.44 -27.30 1.85
N ALA A 311 -27.28 -26.23 2.61
CA ALA A 311 -27.92 -24.95 2.33
C ALA A 311 -26.93 -23.88 1.88
N MET A 312 -27.43 -22.91 1.11
CA MET A 312 -26.77 -21.64 0.81
C MET A 312 -27.74 -20.50 1.09
N VAL A 313 -27.32 -19.53 1.91
CA VAL A 313 -28.06 -18.30 2.19
C VAL A 313 -27.16 -17.12 1.81
N THR A 314 -27.29 -16.65 0.57
CA THR A 314 -26.33 -15.69 0.00
C THR A 314 -26.87 -15.01 -1.25
N ARG A 315 -26.24 -13.91 -1.67
CA ARG A 315 -26.47 -13.33 -3.00
C ARG A 315 -25.86 -14.23 -4.08
N MET A 316 -26.55 -14.35 -5.22
CA MET A 316 -26.08 -15.12 -6.37
C MET A 316 -25.13 -14.30 -7.24
N THR A 317 -23.83 -14.33 -6.92
CA THR A 317 -22.80 -13.62 -7.69
C THR A 317 -21.56 -14.50 -7.88
N ALA A 318 -20.68 -14.13 -8.83
CA ALA A 318 -19.39 -14.81 -9.03
C ALA A 318 -18.54 -14.81 -7.74
N GLN A 319 -18.53 -13.68 -7.02
CA GLN A 319 -17.83 -13.53 -5.73
C GLN A 319 -18.24 -14.60 -4.71
N LYS A 320 -19.52 -15.02 -4.71
CA LYS A 320 -20.06 -16.02 -3.77
C LYS A 320 -19.85 -17.46 -4.22
N GLY A 321 -19.03 -17.68 -5.24
CA GLY A 321 -18.60 -19.01 -5.71
C GLY A 321 -19.63 -19.74 -6.56
N PHE A 322 -20.61 -19.03 -7.14
CA PHE A 322 -21.65 -19.68 -7.94
C PHE A 322 -21.10 -20.39 -9.17
N ASP A 323 -19.98 -19.93 -9.74
CA ASP A 323 -19.32 -20.64 -10.84
C ASP A 323 -18.91 -22.06 -10.43
N LEU A 324 -18.39 -22.25 -9.20
CA LEU A 324 -18.06 -23.57 -8.66
C LEU A 324 -19.32 -24.40 -8.38
N VAL A 325 -20.34 -23.77 -7.79
CA VAL A 325 -21.61 -24.43 -7.46
C VAL A 325 -22.31 -24.95 -8.70
N LEU A 326 -22.44 -24.13 -9.75
CA LEU A 326 -23.07 -24.53 -11.00
C LEU A 326 -22.28 -25.65 -11.69
N GLN A 327 -20.95 -25.58 -11.67
CA GLN A 327 -20.08 -26.62 -12.23
C GLN A 327 -20.22 -27.96 -11.47
N GLY A 328 -20.35 -27.91 -10.14
CA GLY A 328 -20.38 -29.09 -9.28
C GLY A 328 -21.77 -29.62 -8.93
N MET A 329 -22.84 -28.91 -9.28
CA MET A 329 -24.20 -29.22 -8.79
C MET A 329 -24.66 -30.63 -9.12
N ASP A 330 -24.48 -31.09 -10.37
CA ASP A 330 -24.89 -32.44 -10.76
C ASP A 330 -24.13 -33.51 -9.94
N ALA A 331 -22.81 -33.34 -9.74
CA ALA A 331 -22.00 -34.23 -8.91
C ALA A 331 -22.39 -34.21 -7.42
N MET A 332 -22.82 -33.06 -6.88
CA MET A 332 -23.38 -32.98 -5.53
C MET A 332 -24.72 -33.72 -5.44
N MET A 333 -25.61 -33.54 -6.42
CA MET A 333 -26.94 -34.16 -6.42
C MET A 333 -26.94 -35.68 -6.68
N GLU A 334 -25.85 -36.22 -7.25
CA GLU A 334 -25.57 -37.67 -7.32
C GLU A 334 -25.34 -38.30 -5.93
N GLN A 335 -24.88 -37.52 -4.94
CA GLN A 335 -24.81 -37.97 -3.54
C GLN A 335 -26.20 -38.00 -2.90
N ASP A 336 -26.40 -38.80 -1.85
CA ASP A 336 -27.66 -38.82 -1.07
C ASP A 336 -27.77 -37.58 -0.17
N MET A 337 -28.06 -36.42 -0.77
CA MET A 337 -28.25 -35.13 -0.11
C MET A 337 -29.43 -34.33 -0.69
N ALA A 338 -29.84 -33.29 0.02
CA ALA A 338 -30.74 -32.25 -0.48
C ALA A 338 -30.02 -30.91 -0.53
N PHE A 339 -30.46 -30.02 -1.43
CA PHE A 339 -29.86 -28.70 -1.59
C PHE A 339 -30.91 -27.58 -1.46
N VAL A 340 -30.63 -26.59 -0.62
CA VAL A 340 -31.52 -25.43 -0.40
C VAL A 340 -30.77 -24.15 -0.68
N LEU A 341 -31.29 -23.30 -1.55
CA LEU A 341 -30.76 -21.98 -1.82
C LEU A 341 -31.79 -20.91 -1.46
N LEU A 342 -31.39 -19.90 -0.69
CA LEU A 342 -32.14 -18.67 -0.48
C LEU A 342 -31.29 -17.46 -0.86
N GLY A 343 -31.81 -16.64 -1.77
CA GLY A 343 -31.23 -15.36 -2.14
C GLY A 343 -31.56 -14.92 -3.55
N THR A 344 -31.05 -13.76 -3.95
CA THR A 344 -31.20 -13.18 -5.30
C THR A 344 -29.84 -12.72 -5.82
N GLY A 345 -29.70 -12.49 -7.12
CA GLY A 345 -28.45 -12.00 -7.70
C GLY A 345 -28.48 -11.90 -9.22
N ASP A 346 -27.37 -12.23 -9.87
CA ASP A 346 -27.27 -12.09 -11.32
C ASP A 346 -28.23 -13.05 -12.02
N GLU A 347 -28.94 -12.54 -13.02
CA GLU A 347 -29.98 -13.28 -13.75
C GLU A 347 -29.48 -14.62 -14.32
N ARG A 348 -28.20 -14.70 -14.71
CA ARG A 348 -27.58 -15.94 -15.20
C ARG A 348 -27.57 -17.06 -14.16
N TYR A 349 -27.29 -16.72 -12.90
CA TYR A 349 -27.23 -17.67 -11.80
C TYR A 349 -28.63 -18.04 -11.33
N GLU A 350 -29.52 -17.06 -11.26
CA GLU A 350 -30.94 -17.29 -10.94
C GLU A 350 -31.55 -18.30 -11.92
N ARG A 351 -31.43 -18.06 -13.23
CA ARG A 351 -31.94 -18.98 -14.26
C ARG A 351 -31.34 -20.38 -14.13
N ALA A 352 -30.03 -20.49 -13.98
CA ALA A 352 -29.37 -21.80 -13.82
C ALA A 352 -29.86 -22.55 -12.58
N MET A 353 -30.03 -21.86 -11.44
CA MET A 353 -30.54 -22.46 -10.21
C MET A 353 -32.01 -22.86 -10.31
N ALA A 354 -32.85 -22.10 -11.04
CA ALA A 354 -34.21 -22.52 -11.37
C ALA A 354 -34.20 -23.81 -12.21
N ASP A 355 -33.33 -23.91 -13.20
CA ASP A 355 -33.20 -25.12 -14.04
C ASP A 355 -32.76 -26.34 -13.21
N PHE A 356 -31.82 -26.16 -12.28
CA PHE A 356 -31.43 -27.20 -11.33
C PHE A 356 -32.59 -27.62 -10.41
N ALA A 357 -33.38 -26.66 -9.90
CA ALA A 357 -34.56 -26.97 -9.08
C ALA A 357 -35.61 -27.78 -9.85
N ALA A 358 -35.82 -27.45 -11.13
CA ALA A 358 -36.70 -28.20 -12.02
C ALA A 358 -36.19 -29.60 -12.35
N ARG A 359 -34.86 -29.79 -12.47
CA ARG A 359 -34.22 -31.10 -12.71
C ARG A 359 -34.25 -32.03 -11.51
N TYR A 360 -34.19 -31.50 -10.29
CA TYR A 360 -34.13 -32.28 -9.05
C TYR A 360 -35.35 -32.05 -8.12
N PRO A 361 -36.59 -32.28 -8.60
CA PRO A 361 -37.79 -31.98 -7.84
C PRO A 361 -37.89 -32.85 -6.59
N GLY A 362 -38.19 -32.20 -5.46
CA GLY A 362 -38.29 -32.82 -4.14
C GLY A 362 -36.95 -33.06 -3.43
N ARG A 363 -35.81 -32.68 -4.04
CA ARG A 363 -34.46 -32.74 -3.43
C ARG A 363 -33.70 -31.41 -3.51
N LEU A 364 -34.05 -30.52 -4.43
CA LEU A 364 -33.48 -29.17 -4.54
C LEU A 364 -34.59 -28.11 -4.45
N ALA A 365 -34.38 -27.08 -3.63
CA ALA A 365 -35.25 -25.90 -3.56
C ALA A 365 -34.42 -24.62 -3.76
N ALA A 366 -34.85 -23.74 -4.67
CA ALA A 366 -34.24 -22.44 -4.92
C ALA A 366 -35.26 -21.31 -4.69
N CYS A 367 -35.09 -20.55 -3.60
CA CYS A 367 -35.95 -19.46 -3.16
C CYS A 367 -35.36 -18.11 -3.59
N MET A 368 -35.88 -17.54 -4.67
CA MET A 368 -35.34 -16.33 -5.32
C MET A 368 -35.94 -15.02 -4.78
N HIS A 369 -35.83 -14.81 -3.47
CA HIS A 369 -36.29 -13.57 -2.82
C HIS A 369 -35.55 -13.36 -1.51
N TYR A 370 -35.67 -12.16 -0.94
CA TYR A 370 -35.20 -11.86 0.41
C TYR A 370 -36.27 -12.24 1.44
N ASP A 371 -35.94 -13.15 2.37
CA ASP A 371 -36.79 -13.50 3.51
C ASP A 371 -35.91 -13.81 4.73
N GLU A 372 -35.86 -12.87 5.67
CA GLU A 372 -35.07 -13.02 6.89
C GLU A 372 -35.59 -14.17 7.78
N ALA A 373 -36.90 -14.36 7.88
CA ALA A 373 -37.49 -15.39 8.71
C ALA A 373 -37.18 -16.79 8.14
N LEU A 374 -37.28 -16.95 6.81
CA LEU A 374 -36.88 -18.19 6.15
C LEU A 374 -35.38 -18.45 6.30
N SER A 375 -34.52 -17.42 6.24
CA SER A 375 -33.08 -17.60 6.46
C SER A 375 -32.77 -18.23 7.83
N ARG A 376 -33.44 -17.76 8.90
CA ARG A 376 -33.33 -18.31 10.25
C ARG A 376 -33.82 -19.75 10.34
N ARG A 377 -34.94 -20.07 9.68
CA ARG A 377 -35.45 -21.46 9.58
C ARG A 377 -34.50 -22.37 8.81
N ILE A 378 -33.83 -21.88 7.77
CA ILE A 378 -32.79 -22.62 7.04
C ILE A 378 -31.61 -22.90 7.97
N TYR A 379 -31.09 -21.92 8.71
CA TYR A 379 -30.02 -22.15 9.69
C TYR A 379 -30.44 -23.13 10.78
N ALA A 380 -31.70 -23.11 11.22
CA ALA A 380 -32.24 -24.04 12.22
C ALA A 380 -32.52 -25.45 11.68
N GLY A 381 -32.71 -25.63 10.37
CA GLY A 381 -33.20 -26.89 9.79
C GLY A 381 -32.21 -27.60 8.86
N ALA A 382 -31.21 -26.90 8.30
CA ALA A 382 -30.19 -27.50 7.45
C ALA A 382 -29.14 -28.26 8.28
N ASP A 383 -28.33 -29.11 7.65
CA ASP A 383 -27.23 -29.81 8.31
C ASP A 383 -25.88 -29.13 8.04
N PHE A 384 -25.71 -28.65 6.80
CA PHE A 384 -24.53 -27.94 6.35
C PHE A 384 -24.88 -26.59 5.73
N LEU A 385 -24.00 -25.60 5.89
CA LEU A 385 -24.04 -24.33 5.16
C LEU A 385 -22.84 -24.23 4.22
N LEU A 386 -23.05 -24.26 2.91
CA LEU A 386 -22.00 -24.13 1.91
C LEU A 386 -21.73 -22.64 1.63
N MET A 387 -20.48 -22.21 1.82
CA MET A 387 -20.02 -20.84 1.54
C MET A 387 -18.71 -20.90 0.72
N PRO A 388 -18.79 -21.19 -0.59
CA PRO A 388 -17.63 -21.32 -1.44
C PRO A 388 -17.19 -19.94 -1.96
N SER A 389 -17.22 -18.90 -1.12
CA SER A 389 -16.94 -17.51 -1.54
C SER A 389 -15.49 -17.39 -2.02
N GLY A 390 -15.26 -16.80 -3.19
CA GLY A 390 -13.91 -16.45 -3.65
C GLY A 390 -13.29 -15.32 -2.84
N PHE A 391 -14.13 -14.51 -2.22
CA PHE A 391 -13.75 -13.40 -1.34
C PHE A 391 -14.84 -13.16 -0.29
N GLU A 392 -14.47 -13.20 0.99
CA GLU A 392 -15.40 -12.96 2.11
C GLU A 392 -14.76 -12.13 3.23
N PRO A 393 -15.08 -10.83 3.36
CA PRO A 393 -14.44 -9.97 4.35
C PRO A 393 -14.54 -10.49 5.78
N CYS A 394 -15.75 -10.78 6.24
CA CYS A 394 -15.98 -11.44 7.52
C CYS A 394 -16.87 -12.68 7.35
N GLY A 395 -18.03 -12.48 6.72
CA GLY A 395 -19.13 -13.45 6.75
C GLY A 395 -19.78 -13.47 8.15
N LEU A 396 -21.10 -13.28 8.23
CA LEU A 396 -21.86 -13.51 9.48
C LEU A 396 -22.59 -14.86 9.43
N SER A 397 -22.95 -15.32 8.23
CA SER A 397 -23.77 -16.51 8.01
C SER A 397 -23.19 -17.79 8.59
N GLN A 398 -21.87 -17.97 8.54
CA GLN A 398 -21.20 -19.14 9.13
C GLN A 398 -21.29 -19.14 10.66
N MET A 399 -21.18 -17.98 11.31
CA MET A 399 -21.33 -17.88 12.75
C MET A 399 -22.80 -18.10 13.16
N ILE A 400 -23.76 -17.57 12.38
CA ILE A 400 -25.19 -17.81 12.61
C ILE A 400 -25.49 -19.30 12.44
N ALA A 401 -24.99 -19.92 11.38
CA ALA A 401 -25.17 -21.36 11.16
C ALA A 401 -24.61 -22.19 12.32
N MET A 402 -23.38 -21.91 12.78
CA MET A 402 -22.79 -22.60 13.93
C MET A 402 -23.61 -22.41 15.20
N ARG A 403 -24.12 -21.20 15.46
CA ARG A 403 -25.00 -20.91 16.60
C ARG A 403 -26.31 -21.72 16.56
N TYR A 404 -26.83 -21.98 15.37
CA TYR A 404 -28.02 -22.80 15.11
C TYR A 404 -27.68 -24.29 14.86
N GLY A 405 -26.44 -24.71 15.15
CA GLY A 405 -26.01 -26.11 15.00
C GLY A 405 -25.90 -26.62 13.56
N THR A 406 -25.85 -25.73 12.57
CA THR A 406 -25.58 -26.04 11.16
C THR A 406 -24.09 -25.86 10.87
N VAL A 407 -23.47 -26.89 10.30
CA VAL A 407 -22.00 -26.95 10.18
C VAL A 407 -21.54 -26.31 8.88
N PRO A 408 -20.65 -25.29 8.90
CA PRO A 408 -20.23 -24.59 7.68
C PRO A 408 -19.23 -25.42 6.86
N ILE A 409 -19.32 -25.30 5.54
CA ILE A 409 -18.37 -25.79 4.54
C ILE A 409 -17.89 -24.57 3.75
N VAL A 410 -16.63 -24.16 3.92
CA VAL A 410 -16.15 -22.85 3.46
C VAL A 410 -14.91 -22.93 2.57
N HIS A 411 -14.74 -21.93 1.71
CA HIS A 411 -13.42 -21.63 1.14
C HIS A 411 -12.59 -20.83 2.15
N GLU A 412 -11.28 -21.10 2.25
CA GLU A 412 -10.38 -20.41 3.19
C GLU A 412 -10.01 -18.98 2.74
N THR A 413 -10.97 -18.05 2.88
CA THR A 413 -10.76 -16.61 2.60
C THR A 413 -11.30 -15.74 3.73
N GLY A 414 -10.61 -14.63 4.01
CA GLY A 414 -10.99 -13.59 4.95
C GLY A 414 -11.55 -14.13 6.27
N GLY A 415 -12.71 -13.64 6.69
CA GLY A 415 -13.28 -14.06 7.97
C GLY A 415 -13.78 -15.49 8.03
N LEU A 416 -13.98 -16.19 6.90
CA LEU A 416 -14.32 -17.61 6.92
C LEU A 416 -13.15 -18.43 7.46
N ARG A 417 -11.93 -18.10 7.01
CA ARG A 417 -10.68 -18.71 7.52
C ARG A 417 -10.48 -18.45 9.02
N ASP A 418 -10.89 -17.27 9.49
CA ASP A 418 -10.69 -16.88 10.90
C ASP A 418 -11.78 -17.39 11.85
N THR A 419 -12.93 -17.83 11.33
CA THR A 419 -14.07 -18.29 12.15
C THR A 419 -14.34 -19.79 12.06
N VAL A 420 -13.97 -20.43 10.94
CA VAL A 420 -14.18 -21.86 10.72
C VAL A 420 -12.86 -22.61 10.88
N GLN A 421 -12.76 -23.38 11.96
CA GLN A 421 -11.66 -24.32 12.19
C GLN A 421 -11.98 -25.66 11.50
N PRO A 422 -11.21 -26.08 10.48
CA PRO A 422 -11.45 -27.34 9.79
C PRO A 422 -11.40 -28.56 10.70
N TYR A 423 -12.36 -29.47 10.49
CA TYR A 423 -12.51 -30.68 11.27
C TYR A 423 -11.32 -31.65 11.11
N ASN A 424 -10.66 -31.94 12.24
CA ASN A 424 -9.60 -32.92 12.31
C ASN A 424 -10.15 -34.26 12.82
N ARG A 425 -10.31 -35.23 11.91
CA ARG A 425 -10.81 -36.58 12.25
C ARG A 425 -9.98 -37.36 13.27
N PHE A 426 -8.71 -36.99 13.49
CA PHE A 426 -7.82 -37.70 14.41
C PHE A 426 -7.93 -37.16 15.84
N THR A 427 -8.12 -35.84 16.00
CA THR A 427 -8.26 -35.21 17.33
C THR A 427 -9.72 -35.01 17.72
N GLY A 428 -10.64 -34.98 16.75
CA GLY A 428 -12.04 -34.63 16.94
C GLY A 428 -12.30 -33.13 17.06
N GLU A 429 -11.26 -32.30 16.94
CA GLU A 429 -11.36 -30.84 17.04
C GLU A 429 -11.85 -30.19 15.72
N GLY A 430 -12.41 -28.99 15.82
CA GLY A 430 -12.95 -28.21 14.71
C GLY A 430 -14.42 -27.84 14.90
N ASN A 431 -14.92 -26.95 14.05
CA ASN A 431 -16.31 -26.48 14.05
C ASN A 431 -16.92 -26.42 12.64
N GLY A 432 -16.18 -26.82 11.61
CA GLY A 432 -16.66 -26.89 10.23
C GLY A 432 -15.68 -27.58 9.28
N PHE A 433 -15.91 -27.41 7.99
CA PHE A 433 -15.06 -27.94 6.92
C PHE A 433 -14.56 -26.79 6.06
N SER A 434 -13.31 -26.87 5.61
CA SER A 434 -12.73 -25.87 4.71
C SER A 434 -12.00 -26.51 3.53
N PHE A 435 -11.83 -25.73 2.45
CA PHE A 435 -10.96 -26.09 1.34
C PHE A 435 -10.13 -24.88 0.92
N TYR A 436 -8.87 -25.14 0.55
CA TYR A 436 -7.88 -24.09 0.30
C TYR A 436 -7.91 -23.57 -1.14
N ASP A 437 -7.84 -24.45 -2.15
CA ASP A 437 -7.82 -24.00 -3.56
C ASP A 437 -9.23 -23.64 -4.04
N PHE A 438 -9.39 -22.47 -4.64
CA PHE A 438 -10.64 -21.99 -5.22
C PHE A 438 -11.00 -22.71 -6.54
N ASN A 439 -11.38 -23.98 -6.48
CA ASN A 439 -11.83 -24.75 -7.63
C ASN A 439 -12.92 -25.77 -7.27
N CYS A 440 -13.64 -26.24 -8.30
CA CYS A 440 -14.78 -27.12 -8.10
C CYS A 440 -14.38 -28.50 -7.54
N GLY A 441 -13.20 -29.02 -7.90
CA GLY A 441 -12.75 -30.35 -7.47
C GLY A 441 -12.50 -30.42 -5.96
N THR A 442 -11.81 -29.43 -5.41
CA THR A 442 -11.55 -29.32 -3.97
C THR A 442 -12.83 -29.04 -3.18
N MET A 443 -13.72 -28.20 -3.71
CA MET A 443 -15.06 -27.98 -3.13
C MET A 443 -15.85 -29.28 -3.04
N LEU A 444 -15.95 -30.05 -4.14
CA LEU A 444 -16.66 -31.33 -4.17
C LEU A 444 -16.05 -32.36 -3.21
N GLY A 445 -14.71 -32.42 -3.13
CA GLY A 445 -14.03 -33.28 -2.17
C GLY A 445 -14.34 -32.92 -0.72
N CYS A 446 -14.42 -31.62 -0.41
CA CYS A 446 -14.78 -31.12 0.91
C CYS A 446 -16.26 -31.41 1.26
N VAL A 447 -17.17 -31.21 0.31
CA VAL A 447 -18.59 -31.59 0.46
C VAL A 447 -18.72 -33.10 0.70
N ALA A 448 -18.04 -33.93 -0.09
CA ALA A 448 -18.06 -35.38 0.11
C ALA A 448 -17.53 -35.80 1.48
N TYR A 449 -16.47 -35.13 1.98
CA TYR A 449 -15.94 -35.36 3.32
C TYR A 449 -16.92 -34.97 4.44
N ALA A 450 -17.63 -33.84 4.28
CA ALA A 450 -18.68 -33.43 5.19
C ALA A 450 -19.83 -34.44 5.23
N LEU A 451 -20.30 -34.91 4.06
CA LEU A 451 -21.35 -35.93 3.94
C LEU A 451 -20.92 -37.28 4.54
N ALA A 452 -19.66 -37.68 4.36
CA ALA A 452 -19.12 -38.88 4.99
C ALA A 452 -19.08 -38.76 6.52
N THR A 453 -18.76 -37.57 7.03
CA THR A 453 -18.74 -37.27 8.47
C THR A 453 -20.15 -37.24 9.06
N TYR A 454 -21.14 -36.75 8.30
CA TYR A 454 -22.55 -36.78 8.71
C TYR A 454 -23.05 -38.20 9.05
N ARG A 455 -22.56 -39.21 8.30
CA ARG A 455 -22.88 -40.63 8.56
C ARG A 455 -22.21 -41.18 9.83
N ASN A 456 -21.23 -40.47 10.38
CA ASN A 456 -20.60 -40.75 11.66
C ASN A 456 -21.26 -39.88 12.76
N GLY A 457 -22.36 -40.37 13.31
CA GLY A 457 -23.17 -39.65 14.31
C GLY A 457 -22.36 -39.02 15.46
N PRO A 458 -21.44 -39.74 16.13
CA PRO A 458 -20.58 -39.16 17.16
C PRO A 458 -19.71 -37.99 16.69
N ALA A 459 -19.10 -38.10 15.50
CA ALA A 459 -18.28 -37.03 14.94
C ALA A 459 -19.12 -35.78 14.62
N MET A 460 -20.29 -35.98 14.00
CA MET A 460 -21.22 -34.89 13.67
C MET A 460 -21.77 -34.21 14.93
N ALA A 461 -22.15 -34.98 15.95
CA ALA A 461 -22.60 -34.42 17.23
C ALA A 461 -21.51 -33.58 17.92
N GLY A 462 -20.25 -34.02 17.84
CA GLY A 462 -19.11 -33.24 18.31
C GLY A 462 -18.97 -31.89 17.59
N LEU A 463 -19.07 -31.89 16.25
CA LEU A 463 -19.02 -30.67 15.43
C LEU A 463 -20.16 -29.71 15.71
N VAL A 464 -21.39 -30.20 15.79
CA VAL A 464 -22.58 -29.38 16.11
C VAL A 464 -22.43 -28.75 17.48
N ARG A 465 -22.03 -29.53 18.50
CA ARG A 465 -21.83 -29.01 19.86
C ARG A 465 -20.71 -27.97 19.91
N SER A 466 -19.56 -28.29 19.30
CA SER A 466 -18.42 -27.38 19.15
C SER A 466 -18.86 -26.04 18.55
N GLY A 467 -19.57 -26.09 17.42
CA GLY A 467 -20.17 -24.94 16.76
C GLY A 467 -21.09 -24.14 17.69
N MET A 468 -22.09 -24.77 18.33
CA MET A 468 -23.10 -24.07 19.14
C MET A 468 -22.54 -23.44 20.43
N THR A 469 -21.47 -24.02 20.99
CA THR A 469 -20.82 -23.54 22.23
C THR A 469 -19.73 -22.50 22.00
N GLY A 470 -19.37 -22.20 20.74
CA GLY A 470 -18.39 -21.17 20.42
C GLY A 470 -18.88 -19.77 20.81
N ASP A 471 -17.94 -18.92 21.25
CA ASP A 471 -18.21 -17.50 21.51
C ASP A 471 -18.06 -16.70 20.21
N TYR A 472 -19.20 -16.35 19.63
CA TYR A 472 -19.31 -15.47 18.45
C TYR A 472 -19.86 -14.09 18.83
N SER A 473 -19.88 -13.71 20.10
CA SER A 473 -20.48 -12.45 20.55
C SER A 473 -19.62 -11.23 20.21
N PHE A 474 -20.23 -10.04 20.20
CA PHE A 474 -19.49 -8.77 20.09
C PHE A 474 -18.65 -8.43 21.32
N ASP A 475 -18.78 -9.13 22.46
CA ASP A 475 -18.04 -8.78 23.67
C ASP A 475 -16.53 -9.00 23.49
N ARG A 476 -16.15 -10.04 22.75
CA ARG A 476 -14.75 -10.29 22.37
C ARG A 476 -14.21 -9.20 21.43
N ALA A 477 -15.00 -8.80 20.44
CA ALA A 477 -14.63 -7.74 19.50
C ALA A 477 -14.53 -6.37 20.18
N ALA A 478 -15.45 -6.06 21.10
CA ALA A 478 -15.51 -4.78 21.82
C ALA A 478 -14.23 -4.51 22.62
N ALA A 479 -13.64 -5.53 23.25
CA ALA A 479 -12.36 -5.38 23.94
C ALA A 479 -11.22 -4.97 22.98
N GLN A 480 -11.20 -5.51 21.76
CA GLN A 480 -10.22 -5.15 20.73
C GLN A 480 -10.46 -3.73 20.19
N TYR A 481 -11.72 -3.34 19.97
CA TYR A 481 -12.08 -1.97 19.60
C TYR A 481 -11.67 -0.96 20.69
N CYS A 482 -11.89 -1.27 21.96
CA CYS A 482 -11.42 -0.45 23.09
C CYS A 482 -9.90 -0.22 23.03
N MET A 483 -9.12 -1.24 22.66
CA MET A 483 -7.68 -1.10 22.45
C MET A 483 -7.34 -0.20 21.28
N CYS A 484 -8.06 -0.29 20.17
CA CYS A 484 -7.89 0.64 19.05
C CYS A 484 -8.23 2.08 19.45
N TYR A 485 -9.34 2.33 20.16
CA TYR A 485 -9.69 3.68 20.61
C TYR A 485 -8.64 4.27 21.54
N LEU A 486 -8.15 3.51 22.52
CA LEU A 486 -7.11 4.00 23.43
C LEU A 486 -5.78 4.24 22.72
N SER A 487 -5.48 3.52 21.65
CA SER A 487 -4.23 3.67 20.91
C SER A 487 -4.17 4.91 20.01
N VAL A 488 -5.33 5.42 19.55
CA VAL A 488 -5.37 6.65 18.73
C VAL A 488 -5.33 7.92 19.58
N LEU A 489 -5.55 7.78 20.89
CA LEU A 489 -5.43 8.87 21.85
C LEU A 489 -3.96 9.08 22.24
N PRO A 490 -3.53 10.33 22.41
CA PRO A 490 -2.15 10.66 22.73
C PRO A 490 -1.73 10.09 24.08
N ASP A 491 -0.51 9.55 24.17
CA ASP A 491 0.11 9.15 25.43
C ASP A 491 0.44 10.42 26.24
N ARG A 492 -0.16 10.56 27.44
CA ARG A 492 0.07 11.72 28.32
C ARG A 492 1.17 11.49 29.36
N SER A 493 1.78 10.30 29.41
CA SER A 493 2.83 9.98 30.39
C SER A 493 4.15 9.58 29.72
N ASP A 494 5.25 10.08 30.30
CA ASP A 494 6.63 9.67 29.99
C ASP A 494 6.99 8.29 30.58
N ALA A 495 6.03 7.63 31.24
CA ALA A 495 6.26 6.49 32.11
C ALA A 495 6.83 5.28 31.37
N VAL A 496 6.38 5.05 30.13
CA VAL A 496 6.88 3.97 29.26
C VAL A 496 7.39 4.57 27.95
N CYS A 497 8.67 4.35 27.62
CA CYS A 497 9.31 4.93 26.44
C CYS A 497 10.38 4.02 25.86
N HIS A 498 10.40 3.91 24.53
CA HIS A 498 11.45 3.32 23.71
C HIS A 498 11.54 4.10 22.41
N ASP A 499 12.70 4.70 22.12
CA ASP A 499 12.94 5.39 20.85
C ASP A 499 14.08 4.69 20.09
N PRO A 500 13.79 3.90 19.05
CA PRO A 500 14.82 3.17 18.31
C PRO A 500 15.79 4.10 17.55
N ALA A 501 15.45 5.39 17.40
CA ALA A 501 16.32 6.40 16.79
C ALA A 501 17.45 6.88 17.72
N LEU A 502 17.40 6.50 18.99
CA LEU A 502 18.40 6.87 19.99
C LEU A 502 19.22 5.65 20.41
N GLU A 503 20.55 5.81 20.39
CA GLU A 503 21.50 4.78 20.84
C GLU A 503 21.27 4.36 22.31
N ALA A 504 20.65 5.25 23.08
CA ALA A 504 20.22 4.97 24.44
C ALA A 504 19.13 3.90 24.52
N TYR A 505 18.38 3.59 23.47
CA TYR A 505 17.37 2.52 23.52
C TYR A 505 17.72 1.33 22.63
N ARG A 506 18.58 1.54 21.62
CA ARG A 506 18.99 0.49 20.68
C ARG A 506 20.46 0.65 20.31
N SER A 507 21.26 -0.39 20.53
CA SER A 507 22.69 -0.38 20.24
C SER A 507 23.15 -1.75 19.70
N PRO A 508 23.84 -1.81 18.54
CA PRO A 508 24.14 -0.69 17.64
C PRO A 508 22.87 -0.10 17.01
N PHE A 509 22.97 1.16 16.58
CA PHE A 509 21.88 1.85 15.88
C PHE A 509 21.70 1.27 14.46
N GLY A 510 20.45 1.26 13.97
CA GLY A 510 20.14 0.91 12.58
C GLY A 510 20.13 -0.60 12.30
N ALA A 511 20.05 -0.93 11.02
CA ALA A 511 20.17 -2.31 10.54
C ALA A 511 21.53 -2.90 10.94
N VAL A 512 21.56 -4.21 11.23
CA VAL A 512 22.76 -4.88 11.76
C VAL A 512 23.18 -6.08 10.91
N PRO A 513 24.49 -6.39 10.81
CA PRO A 513 24.96 -7.65 10.24
C PRO A 513 24.44 -8.88 11.01
N CYS A 514 24.30 -10.01 10.34
CA CYS A 514 24.14 -11.33 10.98
C CYS A 514 25.20 -11.55 12.07
N GLY A 515 24.81 -12.21 13.16
CA GLY A 515 25.69 -12.48 14.31
C GLY A 515 26.01 -11.27 15.19
N THR A 516 25.48 -10.08 14.90
CA THR A 516 25.73 -8.87 15.71
C THR A 516 24.99 -8.95 17.05
N ALA A 517 25.69 -8.67 18.16
CA ALA A 517 25.05 -8.49 19.46
C ALA A 517 24.26 -7.17 19.49
N VAL A 518 22.96 -7.25 19.74
CA VAL A 518 22.04 -6.10 19.81
C VAL A 518 21.46 -5.98 21.20
N ARG A 519 21.57 -4.79 21.77
CA ARG A 519 20.94 -4.40 23.03
C ARG A 519 19.72 -3.51 22.78
N LEU A 520 18.59 -3.91 23.33
CA LEU A 520 17.35 -3.12 23.36
C LEU A 520 17.01 -2.74 24.79
N ARG A 521 16.61 -1.49 25.00
CA ARG A 521 16.24 -0.94 26.31
C ARG A 521 14.85 -0.33 26.29
N LEU A 522 14.16 -0.34 27.43
CA LEU A 522 12.85 0.26 27.66
C LEU A 522 12.91 1.08 28.96
N ARG A 523 12.48 2.34 28.91
CA ARG A 523 12.20 3.11 30.12
C ARG A 523 10.79 2.76 30.55
N ALA A 524 10.62 2.24 31.77
CA ALA A 524 9.32 1.94 32.35
C ALA A 524 9.36 2.29 33.86
N THR A 525 9.08 3.55 34.21
CA THR A 525 9.27 4.07 35.58
C THR A 525 8.27 3.49 36.57
N ASP A 526 7.06 3.20 36.12
CA ASP A 526 5.93 2.80 36.98
C ASP A 526 5.84 1.26 37.16
N PHE A 527 6.85 0.52 36.68
CA PHE A 527 6.88 -0.93 36.70
C PHE A 527 8.07 -1.43 37.52
N THR A 528 7.85 -2.02 38.69
CA THR A 528 8.94 -2.58 39.50
C THR A 528 9.31 -4.00 39.08
N ASP A 529 8.37 -4.75 38.50
CA ASP A 529 8.55 -6.15 38.12
C ASP A 529 9.23 -6.31 36.75
N ALA A 530 9.72 -7.52 36.46
CA ALA A 530 10.45 -7.80 35.22
C ALA A 530 9.59 -7.57 33.97
N ALA A 531 10.15 -6.85 32.99
CA ALA A 531 9.64 -6.76 31.63
C ALA A 531 10.26 -7.86 30.75
N ALA A 532 9.68 -8.11 29.58
CA ALA A 532 10.25 -9.00 28.59
C ALA A 532 10.32 -8.33 27.20
N LEU A 533 11.37 -8.63 26.46
CA LEU A 533 11.50 -8.30 25.05
C LEU A 533 10.92 -9.46 24.24
N VAL A 534 9.91 -9.21 23.41
CA VAL A 534 9.46 -10.17 22.41
C VAL A 534 10.09 -9.79 21.09
N ILE A 535 10.88 -10.68 20.50
CA ILE A 535 11.60 -10.44 19.25
C ILE A 535 11.66 -11.69 18.38
N GLY A 536 11.25 -11.57 17.12
CA GLY A 536 11.22 -12.72 16.20
C GLY A 536 10.33 -13.88 16.68
N GLY A 537 9.32 -13.58 17.50
CA GLY A 537 8.45 -14.57 18.15
C GLY A 537 9.00 -15.15 19.45
N GLU A 538 10.25 -14.88 19.81
CA GLU A 538 10.85 -15.33 21.07
C GLU A 538 10.71 -14.29 22.17
N GLU A 539 10.37 -14.73 23.37
CA GLU A 539 10.34 -13.89 24.56
C GLU A 539 11.67 -14.01 25.34
N LYS A 540 12.26 -12.86 25.67
CA LYS A 540 13.52 -12.75 26.42
C LYS A 540 13.31 -11.88 27.66
N PRO A 541 13.65 -12.36 28.87
CA PRO A 541 13.50 -11.56 30.07
C PRO A 541 14.43 -10.35 30.03
N MET A 542 13.96 -9.21 30.57
CA MET A 542 14.75 -7.99 30.70
C MET A 542 15.07 -7.71 32.16
N THR A 543 16.27 -7.18 32.41
CA THR A 543 16.72 -6.74 33.73
C THR A 543 17.00 -5.25 33.73
N ARG A 544 16.82 -4.58 34.87
CA ARG A 544 17.19 -3.17 35.00
C ARG A 544 18.71 -3.02 34.92
N ASP A 545 19.17 -2.12 34.05
CA ASP A 545 20.57 -1.73 33.96
C ASP A 545 20.91 -0.60 34.95
N ALA A 546 22.18 -0.20 34.99
CA ALA A 546 22.67 0.84 35.90
C ALA A 546 22.04 2.22 35.68
N ASP A 547 21.50 2.48 34.48
CA ASP A 547 20.79 3.72 34.15
C ASP A 547 19.29 3.63 34.51
N GLY A 548 18.84 2.49 35.05
CA GLY A 548 17.46 2.24 35.43
C GLY A 548 16.55 1.79 34.29
N PHE A 549 17.08 1.48 33.09
CA PHE A 549 16.27 0.97 31.98
C PHE A 549 16.12 -0.54 32.07
N PHE A 550 14.97 -1.09 31.71
CA PHE A 550 14.91 -2.52 31.39
C PHE A 550 15.72 -2.77 30.13
N ALA A 551 16.64 -3.73 30.16
CA ALA A 551 17.51 -4.05 29.04
C ALA A 551 17.55 -5.56 28.77
N ALA A 552 17.61 -5.93 27.50
CA ALA A 552 17.97 -7.27 27.05
C ALA A 552 18.97 -7.17 25.89
N THR A 553 19.88 -8.14 25.83
CA THR A 553 20.82 -8.30 24.71
C THR A 553 20.57 -9.65 24.06
N PHE A 554 20.54 -9.68 22.73
CA PHE A 554 20.44 -10.90 21.94
C PHE A 554 21.42 -10.83 20.77
N THR A 555 21.69 -11.98 20.16
CA THR A 555 22.52 -12.06 18.96
C THR A 555 21.60 -12.09 17.75
N ALA A 556 21.84 -11.21 16.78
CA ALA A 556 21.10 -11.21 15.53
C ALA A 556 21.26 -12.56 14.81
N PRO A 557 20.21 -13.11 14.16
CA PRO A 557 20.26 -14.40 13.50
C PRO A 557 21.39 -14.50 12.46
N GLU A 558 21.87 -15.72 12.24
CA GLU A 558 22.87 -16.03 11.20
C GLU A 558 22.31 -15.92 9.78
N THR A 559 20.98 -15.98 9.63
CA THR A 559 20.29 -15.79 8.35
C THR A 559 19.75 -14.36 8.24
N PRO A 560 20.01 -13.66 7.12
CA PRO A 560 19.44 -12.33 6.88
C PRO A 560 17.92 -12.35 6.90
N GLY A 561 17.31 -11.29 7.40
CA GLY A 561 15.87 -11.18 7.54
C GLY A 561 15.45 -9.90 8.25
N VAL A 562 14.14 -9.71 8.42
CA VAL A 562 13.61 -8.61 9.23
C VAL A 562 12.95 -9.16 10.48
N LEU A 563 13.44 -8.72 11.64
CA LEU A 563 12.86 -9.05 12.94
C LEU A 563 11.83 -8.01 13.34
N ARG A 564 10.71 -8.46 13.91
CA ARG A 564 9.75 -7.60 14.62
C ARG A 564 9.99 -7.73 16.12
N TYR A 565 9.90 -6.61 16.84
CA TYR A 565 10.01 -6.62 18.29
C TYR A 565 9.08 -5.64 19.00
N PHE A 566 8.73 -5.99 20.22
CA PHE A 566 8.00 -5.15 21.17
C PHE A 566 8.33 -5.58 22.60
N PHE A 567 7.80 -4.87 23.60
CA PHE A 567 8.05 -5.16 25.00
C PHE A 567 6.76 -5.65 25.69
N ARG A 568 6.83 -6.76 26.41
CA ARG A 568 5.78 -7.19 27.34
C ARG A 568 6.06 -6.61 28.72
N LEU A 569 5.00 -6.10 29.32
CA LEU A 569 4.99 -5.49 30.64
C LEU A 569 4.04 -6.27 31.57
N PRO A 570 4.30 -6.26 32.89
CA PRO A 570 3.44 -6.90 33.88
C PRO A 570 1.96 -6.54 33.75
N GLY A 571 1.07 -7.50 34.00
CA GLY A 571 -0.38 -7.29 33.96
C GLY A 571 -1.01 -7.35 32.57
N GLY A 572 -0.40 -8.08 31.63
CA GLY A 572 -0.92 -8.28 30.28
C GLY A 572 -0.75 -7.06 29.35
N LEU A 573 0.09 -6.12 29.75
CA LEU A 573 0.39 -4.92 28.95
C LEU A 573 1.53 -5.20 27.97
N ALA A 574 1.56 -4.47 26.88
CA ALA A 574 2.68 -4.47 25.97
C ALA A 574 2.90 -3.08 25.36
N PHE A 575 4.14 -2.81 24.98
CA PHE A 575 4.56 -1.53 24.43
C PHE A 575 5.31 -1.75 23.11
N GLY A 576 4.82 -1.12 22.06
CA GLY A 576 5.34 -1.25 20.71
C GLY A 576 5.37 0.10 19.98
N GLN A 577 5.60 0.06 18.67
CA GLN A 577 5.54 1.24 17.80
C GLN A 577 4.18 1.95 17.90
N SER A 578 3.12 1.18 18.13
CA SER A 578 1.77 1.69 18.33
C SER A 578 1.49 2.26 19.73
N GLY A 579 2.52 2.44 20.56
CA GLY A 579 2.39 2.82 21.95
C GLY A 579 2.00 1.65 22.86
N LEU A 580 1.42 2.00 24.01
CA LEU A 580 1.04 1.05 25.07
C LEU A 580 -0.34 0.43 24.80
N THR A 581 -0.44 -0.89 24.89
CA THR A 581 -1.65 -1.70 24.61
C THR A 581 -1.88 -2.78 25.67
N GLY A 582 -3.10 -3.32 25.75
CA GLY A 582 -3.48 -4.47 26.60
C GLY A 582 -3.41 -5.82 25.89
N GLY A 583 -2.48 -5.97 24.95
CA GLY A 583 -2.31 -7.13 24.07
C GLY A 583 -1.12 -6.90 23.13
N GLU A 584 -0.85 -7.80 22.20
CA GLU A 584 0.29 -7.64 21.28
C GLU A 584 0.19 -6.32 20.49
N PRO A 585 1.16 -5.40 20.63
CA PRO A 585 1.15 -4.13 19.96
C PRO A 585 1.68 -4.29 18.53
N GLN A 586 1.54 -3.24 17.73
CA GLN A 586 2.40 -3.12 16.58
C GLN A 586 3.86 -3.02 17.04
N GLY A 587 4.73 -3.90 16.55
CA GLY A 587 6.14 -3.91 16.94
C GLY A 587 7.00 -3.09 15.99
N TRP A 588 8.15 -2.62 16.47
CA TRP A 588 9.17 -2.06 15.60
C TRP A 588 9.81 -3.15 14.74
N THR A 589 10.42 -2.74 13.64
CA THR A 589 11.19 -3.65 12.79
C THR A 589 12.70 -3.39 12.90
N MET A 590 13.46 -4.45 12.69
CA MET A 590 14.92 -4.41 12.62
C MET A 590 15.41 -5.30 11.48
N THR A 591 16.08 -4.68 10.51
CA THR A 591 16.76 -5.37 9.42
C THR A 591 18.05 -6.01 9.91
N VAL A 592 18.19 -7.30 9.63
CA VAL A 592 19.41 -8.10 9.79
C VAL A 592 19.90 -8.48 8.41
N TYR A 593 21.11 -8.06 8.03
CA TYR A 593 21.65 -8.25 6.68
C TYR A 593 22.91 -9.12 6.68
N ALA A 594 23.26 -9.67 5.51
CA ALA A 594 24.42 -10.54 5.34
C ALA A 594 25.71 -9.88 5.86
N ALA A 595 26.51 -10.62 6.65
CA ALA A 595 27.69 -10.08 7.32
C ALA A 595 28.79 -9.62 6.35
N ASP A 596 28.83 -10.19 5.16
CA ASP A 596 29.74 -9.88 4.07
C ASP A 596 29.15 -8.88 3.04
N PHE A 597 28.00 -8.27 3.33
CA PHE A 597 27.38 -7.33 2.40
C PHE A 597 28.27 -6.10 2.15
N ALA A 598 28.81 -6.03 0.94
CA ALA A 598 29.58 -4.90 0.44
C ALA A 598 28.95 -4.34 -0.84
N VAL A 599 29.20 -3.04 -1.05
CA VAL A 599 28.82 -2.29 -2.27
C VAL A 599 30.07 -1.66 -2.89
N PRO A 600 30.07 -1.36 -4.20
CA PRO A 600 31.24 -0.78 -4.87
C PRO A 600 31.74 0.50 -4.19
N ALA A 601 33.05 0.61 -3.99
CA ALA A 601 33.63 1.74 -3.28
C ALA A 601 33.47 3.07 -4.03
N TRP A 602 33.47 3.04 -5.37
CA TRP A 602 33.29 4.22 -6.21
C TRP A 602 31.86 4.78 -6.12
N ALA A 603 30.86 3.91 -5.93
CA ALA A 603 29.45 4.32 -5.88
C ALA A 603 29.10 5.06 -4.58
N GLN A 604 29.84 4.82 -3.49
CA GLN A 604 29.59 5.50 -2.21
C GLN A 604 29.86 7.00 -2.32
N GLY A 605 28.79 7.79 -2.34
CA GLY A 605 28.87 9.24 -2.43
C GLY A 605 28.97 9.81 -3.85
N ALA A 606 28.93 8.99 -4.90
CA ALA A 606 29.13 9.43 -6.29
C ALA A 606 28.03 10.37 -6.78
N VAL A 607 28.40 11.37 -7.58
CA VAL A 607 27.42 12.21 -8.31
C VAL A 607 27.02 11.50 -9.60
N VAL A 608 25.75 11.10 -9.68
CA VAL A 608 25.16 10.40 -10.83
C VAL A 608 24.45 11.40 -11.74
N TYR A 609 24.57 11.21 -13.05
CA TYR A 609 23.88 12.01 -14.06
C TYR A 609 23.09 11.09 -14.99
N GLN A 610 21.75 11.22 -14.96
CA GLN A 610 20.83 10.38 -15.72
C GLN A 610 20.59 10.96 -17.10
N ILE A 611 20.75 10.16 -18.16
CA ILE A 611 20.66 10.59 -19.55
C ILE A 611 19.62 9.76 -20.29
N PHE A 612 18.67 10.44 -20.92
CA PHE A 612 17.82 9.86 -21.96
C PHE A 612 18.50 10.03 -23.32
N PRO A 613 19.06 8.97 -23.95
CA PRO A 613 20.04 9.12 -25.02
C PRO A 613 19.58 9.91 -26.25
N ASP A 614 18.36 9.65 -26.75
CA ASP A 614 17.82 10.31 -27.96
C ASP A 614 17.66 11.83 -27.78
N ARG A 615 17.51 12.29 -26.53
CA ARG A 615 17.11 13.66 -26.20
C ARG A 615 18.26 14.49 -25.66
N PHE A 616 19.47 13.92 -25.53
CA PHE A 616 20.58 14.57 -24.84
C PHE A 616 21.54 15.31 -25.77
N ALA A 617 22.20 14.60 -26.69
CA ALA A 617 23.21 15.21 -27.56
C ALA A 617 23.31 14.48 -28.90
N PRO A 618 23.06 15.16 -30.04
CA PRO A 618 23.28 14.58 -31.35
C PRO A 618 24.78 14.49 -31.65
N GLY A 619 25.18 13.54 -32.49
CA GLY A 619 26.59 13.39 -32.86
C GLY A 619 26.88 12.26 -33.85
N GLY A 620 27.88 12.45 -34.70
CA GLY A 620 28.30 11.45 -35.68
C GLY A 620 27.23 11.12 -36.75
N GLY A 621 27.37 9.97 -37.41
CA GLY A 621 26.50 9.53 -38.51
C GLY A 621 25.61 8.33 -38.19
N ALA A 622 25.48 7.95 -36.92
CA ALA A 622 24.72 6.77 -36.49
C ALA A 622 23.22 6.95 -36.71
N PHE A 623 22.65 8.08 -36.26
CA PHE A 623 21.22 8.33 -36.30
C PHE A 623 20.59 8.12 -37.68
N ALA A 624 21.14 8.76 -38.72
CA ALA A 624 20.64 8.62 -40.08
C ALA A 624 20.75 7.19 -40.64
N LYS A 625 21.76 6.42 -40.21
CA LYS A 625 21.90 4.99 -40.56
C LYS A 625 20.85 4.16 -39.84
N GLY A 626 20.62 4.41 -38.54
CA GLY A 626 19.59 3.76 -37.75
C GLY A 626 18.18 4.01 -38.26
N VAL A 627 17.84 5.25 -38.62
CA VAL A 627 16.55 5.58 -39.25
C VAL A 627 16.31 4.75 -40.53
N ARG A 628 17.34 4.61 -41.38
CA ARG A 628 17.23 3.79 -42.60
C ARG A 628 17.05 2.30 -42.27
N TYR A 629 17.77 1.81 -41.26
CA TYR A 629 17.66 0.43 -40.79
C TYR A 629 16.25 0.12 -40.28
N HIS A 630 15.71 0.94 -39.36
CA HIS A 630 14.38 0.74 -38.80
C HIS A 630 13.27 0.85 -39.85
N ARG A 631 13.37 1.81 -40.79
CA ARG A 631 12.44 1.90 -41.93
C ARG A 631 12.54 0.69 -42.87
N ALA A 632 13.73 0.14 -43.08
CA ALA A 632 13.92 -1.07 -43.88
C ALA A 632 13.33 -2.32 -43.20
N LEU A 633 13.29 -2.37 -41.87
CA LEU A 633 12.55 -3.37 -41.10
C LEU A 633 11.02 -3.15 -41.13
N GLY A 634 10.53 -2.04 -41.70
CA GLY A 634 9.10 -1.73 -41.74
C GLY A 634 8.56 -1.13 -40.44
N ARG A 635 9.44 -0.57 -39.58
CA ARG A 635 9.02 0.25 -38.43
C ARG A 635 8.63 1.65 -38.89
N HIS A 636 7.59 2.21 -38.27
CA HIS A 636 7.31 3.63 -38.38
C HIS A 636 8.36 4.40 -37.58
N VAL A 637 8.97 5.42 -38.19
CA VAL A 637 10.01 6.24 -37.57
C VAL A 637 9.76 7.68 -37.93
N GLU A 638 9.34 8.44 -36.93
CA GLU A 638 9.19 9.87 -37.05
C GLU A 638 10.44 10.60 -36.60
N VAL A 639 10.98 11.45 -37.47
CA VAL A 639 12.22 12.18 -37.22
C VAL A 639 11.89 13.66 -37.13
N HIS A 640 12.18 14.24 -35.96
CA HIS A 640 12.08 15.68 -35.75
C HIS A 640 13.09 16.43 -36.61
N ARG A 641 12.67 17.56 -37.20
CA ARG A 641 13.54 18.36 -38.09
C ARG A 641 14.42 19.31 -37.30
N ARG A 642 13.94 19.76 -36.14
CA ARG A 642 14.63 20.69 -35.27
C ARG A 642 14.67 20.17 -33.85
N TRP A 643 15.78 20.44 -33.17
CA TRP A 643 16.00 20.06 -31.77
C TRP A 643 15.02 20.75 -30.81
N ASP A 644 14.45 21.88 -31.22
CA ASP A 644 13.55 22.68 -30.39
C ASP A 644 12.06 22.29 -30.49
N GLU A 645 11.71 21.32 -31.34
CA GLU A 645 10.34 20.83 -31.51
C GLU A 645 9.80 20.19 -30.21
N PRO A 646 8.47 20.30 -29.95
CA PRO A 646 7.85 19.60 -28.84
C PRO A 646 7.82 18.09 -29.11
N VAL A 647 7.87 17.30 -28.03
CA VAL A 647 7.68 15.85 -28.10
C VAL A 647 6.31 15.51 -28.65
N LYS A 648 6.20 14.39 -29.34
CA LYS A 648 4.89 13.86 -29.71
C LYS A 648 4.22 13.18 -28.53
N TRP A 649 2.90 13.33 -28.46
CA TRP A 649 2.06 12.75 -27.41
C TRP A 649 0.69 12.30 -27.92
N ARG A 650 0.27 12.76 -29.12
CA ARG A 650 -1.02 12.39 -29.70
C ARG A 650 -0.98 10.92 -30.14
N PRO A 651 -2.10 10.19 -30.02
CA PRO A 651 -2.20 8.84 -30.56
C PRO A 651 -1.88 8.82 -32.06
N GLY A 652 -1.24 7.74 -32.51
CA GLY A 652 -1.12 7.44 -33.93
C GLY A 652 -2.45 6.94 -34.52
N PRO A 653 -2.43 6.09 -35.56
CA PRO A 653 -3.63 5.43 -36.08
C PRO A 653 -4.36 4.49 -35.09
N GLY A 654 -3.78 4.22 -33.92
CA GLY A 654 -4.35 3.39 -32.85
C GLY A 654 -4.83 4.21 -31.64
N PRO A 655 -5.43 3.56 -30.62
CA PRO A 655 -6.04 4.24 -29.48
C PRO A 655 -5.04 4.86 -28.49
N PHE A 656 -3.74 4.52 -28.57
CA PHE A 656 -2.70 4.92 -27.62
C PHE A 656 -1.60 5.76 -28.27
N TYR A 657 -0.87 6.53 -27.43
CA TYR A 657 0.36 7.23 -27.81
C TYR A 657 1.38 6.24 -28.39
N ALA A 658 1.99 6.60 -29.52
CA ALA A 658 3.08 5.86 -30.13
C ALA A 658 4.41 6.57 -29.82
N PRO A 659 5.33 5.94 -29.06
CA PRO A 659 6.62 6.52 -28.71
C PRO A 659 7.65 6.39 -29.84
N ASP A 660 7.30 6.75 -31.07
CA ASP A 660 8.11 6.54 -32.28
C ASP A 660 8.73 7.82 -32.86
N ASP A 661 8.78 8.89 -32.06
CA ASP A 661 9.38 10.18 -32.37
C ASP A 661 10.84 10.30 -31.86
N PHE A 662 11.75 10.66 -32.77
CA PHE A 662 13.19 10.69 -32.50
C PHE A 662 13.82 12.04 -32.84
N PHE A 663 14.70 12.52 -31.97
CA PHE A 663 15.43 13.79 -32.11
C PHE A 663 16.89 13.63 -32.54
N GLY A 664 17.47 12.44 -32.37
CA GLY A 664 18.76 12.10 -32.95
C GLY A 664 19.96 12.20 -32.03
N GLY A 665 19.73 12.14 -30.71
CA GLY A 665 20.80 11.93 -29.75
C GLY A 665 21.53 10.59 -29.95
N THR A 666 22.83 10.53 -29.62
CA THR A 666 23.69 9.37 -29.91
C THR A 666 24.71 9.10 -28.80
N LEU A 667 25.26 7.88 -28.77
CA LEU A 667 26.40 7.54 -27.89
C LEU A 667 27.61 8.42 -28.17
N ARG A 668 27.81 8.86 -29.43
CA ARG A 668 28.90 9.76 -29.79
C ARG A 668 28.70 11.17 -29.23
N GLY A 669 27.47 11.68 -29.25
CA GLY A 669 27.14 12.97 -28.63
C GLY A 669 27.38 12.95 -27.11
N ILE A 670 26.94 11.88 -26.43
CA ILE A 670 27.23 11.66 -25.00
C ILE A 670 28.74 11.64 -24.74
N GLN A 671 29.50 10.92 -25.58
CA GLN A 671 30.95 10.84 -25.48
C GLN A 671 31.64 12.22 -25.59
N GLU A 672 31.11 13.13 -26.41
CA GLU A 672 31.64 14.48 -26.58
C GLU A 672 31.30 15.41 -25.40
N ALA A 673 30.21 15.13 -24.68
CA ALA A 673 29.81 15.86 -23.48
C ALA A 673 30.60 15.46 -22.21
N LEU A 674 31.29 14.31 -22.20
CA LEU A 674 31.99 13.80 -21.01
C LEU A 674 32.91 14.82 -20.31
N PRO A 675 33.77 15.61 -21.00
CA PRO A 675 34.64 16.57 -20.32
C PRO A 675 33.84 17.67 -19.60
N ALA A 676 32.74 18.12 -20.18
CA ALA A 676 31.88 19.15 -19.58
C ALA A 676 31.15 18.61 -18.34
N LEU A 677 30.60 17.39 -18.43
CA LEU A 677 29.97 16.71 -17.29
C LEU A 677 30.96 16.47 -16.16
N LYS A 678 32.20 16.06 -16.48
CA LYS A 678 33.26 15.90 -15.48
C LYS A 678 33.61 17.22 -14.80
N ALA A 679 33.68 18.32 -15.55
CA ALA A 679 33.92 19.65 -15.00
C ALA A 679 32.79 20.14 -14.07
N GLN A 680 31.56 19.64 -14.25
CA GLN A 680 30.43 19.86 -13.34
C GLN A 680 30.44 18.92 -12.12
N GLY A 681 31.45 18.04 -11.98
CA GLY A 681 31.59 17.14 -10.83
C GLY A 681 30.87 15.79 -10.97
N VAL A 682 30.40 15.45 -12.16
CA VAL A 682 29.77 14.14 -12.43
C VAL A 682 30.82 13.02 -12.37
N GLU A 683 30.46 11.92 -11.71
CA GLU A 683 31.31 10.73 -11.53
C GLU A 683 30.71 9.46 -12.15
N ALA A 684 29.40 9.43 -12.39
CA ALA A 684 28.76 8.32 -13.08
C ALA A 684 27.63 8.80 -13.99
N LEU A 685 27.46 8.13 -15.13
CA LEU A 685 26.32 8.32 -16.03
C LEU A 685 25.38 7.14 -15.90
N CYS A 686 24.09 7.38 -15.69
CA CYS A 686 23.06 6.35 -15.79
C CYS A 686 22.31 6.56 -17.11
N LEU A 687 22.44 5.62 -18.04
CA LEU A 687 21.82 5.73 -19.35
C LEU A 687 20.50 4.95 -19.36
N SER A 688 19.41 5.61 -19.74
CA SER A 688 18.18 4.90 -20.14
C SER A 688 18.47 3.88 -21.24
N PRO A 689 17.60 2.88 -21.47
CA PRO A 689 17.92 1.71 -22.27
C PRO A 689 18.49 2.10 -23.63
N ILE A 690 19.61 1.45 -23.98
CA ILE A 690 20.34 1.74 -25.22
C ILE A 690 20.16 0.66 -26.29
N PHE A 691 19.46 -0.42 -25.95
CA PHE A 691 19.31 -1.60 -26.81
C PHE A 691 18.37 -1.34 -27.97
N GLU A 692 18.49 -2.13 -29.04
CA GLU A 692 17.63 -2.00 -30.21
C GLU A 692 16.16 -2.07 -29.81
N SER A 693 15.35 -1.13 -30.31
CA SER A 693 13.92 -1.06 -30.00
C SER A 693 13.17 -0.24 -31.04
N ALA A 694 11.85 -0.44 -31.14
CA ALA A 694 11.00 0.36 -32.02
C ALA A 694 10.72 1.77 -31.47
N SER A 695 10.81 1.95 -30.15
CA SER A 695 10.46 3.20 -29.49
C SER A 695 11.66 4.13 -29.19
N ASN A 696 11.33 5.37 -28.85
CA ASN A 696 12.26 6.39 -28.40
C ASN A 696 12.85 6.10 -27.00
N HIS A 697 12.10 5.41 -26.14
CA HIS A 697 12.46 5.11 -24.74
C HIS A 697 13.19 3.77 -24.61
N ARG A 698 13.03 2.88 -25.59
CA ARG A 698 13.73 1.61 -25.75
C ARG A 698 13.47 0.59 -24.64
N CYS A 699 12.34 0.70 -23.96
CA CYS A 699 11.97 -0.24 -22.90
C CYS A 699 11.36 -1.53 -23.47
N ASP A 700 10.66 -1.41 -24.60
CA ASP A 700 10.25 -2.47 -25.50
C ASP A 700 11.47 -3.01 -26.26
N THR A 701 12.38 -3.66 -25.52
CA THR A 701 13.66 -4.13 -26.05
C THR A 701 13.44 -5.15 -27.15
N ALA A 702 14.01 -4.89 -28.32
CA ALA A 702 13.97 -5.76 -29.49
C ALA A 702 15.14 -6.74 -29.55
N ASP A 703 16.36 -6.31 -29.16
CA ASP A 703 17.55 -7.17 -29.06
C ASP A 703 18.51 -6.65 -27.98
N TYR A 704 18.70 -7.43 -26.91
CA TYR A 704 19.56 -7.07 -25.77
C TYR A 704 21.06 -7.07 -26.08
N LEU A 705 21.49 -7.77 -27.13
CA LEU A 705 22.91 -7.91 -27.46
C LEU A 705 23.40 -6.81 -28.39
N ARG A 706 22.51 -5.89 -28.80
CA ARG A 706 22.84 -4.85 -29.77
C ARG A 706 22.33 -3.48 -29.33
N PRO A 707 23.17 -2.42 -29.34
CA PRO A 707 22.69 -1.06 -29.18
C PRO A 707 21.79 -0.67 -30.33
N ASP A 708 20.81 0.18 -30.08
CA ASP A 708 19.96 0.71 -31.13
C ASP A 708 20.82 1.37 -32.22
N PRO A 709 20.65 0.97 -33.49
CA PRO A 709 21.43 1.53 -34.59
C PRO A 709 21.32 3.05 -34.75
N MET A 710 20.27 3.69 -34.22
CA MET A 710 20.15 5.14 -34.14
C MET A 710 21.14 5.75 -33.15
N LEU A 711 21.42 5.08 -32.03
CA LEU A 711 22.34 5.56 -31.00
C LEU A 711 23.80 5.27 -31.34
N GLY A 712 24.09 4.13 -31.98
CA GLY A 712 25.44 3.74 -32.34
C GLY A 712 25.64 2.24 -32.51
N THR A 713 26.86 1.78 -32.22
CA THR A 713 27.25 0.37 -32.25
C THR A 713 27.89 -0.01 -30.92
N GLU A 714 28.08 -1.31 -30.67
CA GLU A 714 28.81 -1.77 -29.48
C GLU A 714 30.24 -1.19 -29.43
N ALA A 715 30.92 -1.05 -30.58
CA ALA A 715 32.23 -0.41 -30.65
C ALA A 715 32.20 1.07 -30.22
N ALA A 716 31.11 1.78 -30.53
CA ALA A 716 30.89 3.14 -30.03
C ALA A 716 30.66 3.16 -28.52
N PHE A 717 29.88 2.20 -27.99
CA PHE A 717 29.68 2.03 -26.55
C PHE A 717 30.99 1.73 -25.80
N ARG A 718 31.77 0.75 -26.26
CA ARG A 718 33.10 0.44 -25.70
C ARG A 718 34.01 1.66 -25.71
N THR A 719 33.92 2.51 -26.73
CA THR A 719 34.69 3.76 -26.80
C THR A 719 34.19 4.81 -25.80
N LEU A 720 32.88 4.94 -25.62
CA LEU A 720 32.27 5.77 -24.58
C LEU A 720 32.77 5.35 -23.19
N CYS A 721 32.68 4.06 -22.85
CA CYS A 721 33.14 3.53 -21.57
C CYS A 721 34.64 3.78 -21.33
N ARG A 722 35.51 3.50 -22.31
CA ARG A 722 36.96 3.76 -22.18
C ARG A 722 37.26 5.24 -21.93
N LYS A 723 36.55 6.15 -22.60
CA LYS A 723 36.75 7.59 -22.41
C LYS A 723 36.19 8.09 -21.07
N ALA A 724 35.06 7.54 -20.62
CA ALA A 724 34.53 7.82 -19.29
C ALA A 724 35.52 7.35 -18.21
N ALA A 725 36.04 6.13 -18.32
CA ALA A 725 37.05 5.58 -17.41
C ALA A 725 38.33 6.43 -17.38
N ALA A 726 38.80 6.95 -18.52
CA ALA A 726 39.95 7.85 -18.59
C ALA A 726 39.74 9.18 -17.83
N LEU A 727 38.48 9.57 -17.56
CA LEU A 727 38.10 10.72 -16.75
C LEU A 727 37.73 10.33 -15.31
N GLY A 728 37.91 9.06 -14.92
CA GLY A 728 37.45 8.52 -13.65
C GLY A 728 35.94 8.60 -13.51
N MET A 729 35.20 8.26 -14.57
CA MET A 729 33.74 8.19 -14.60
C MET A 729 33.27 6.77 -14.93
N HIS A 730 32.11 6.40 -14.38
CA HIS A 730 31.47 5.09 -14.61
C HIS A 730 30.22 5.23 -15.49
N ILE A 731 29.89 4.18 -16.25
CA ILE A 731 28.64 4.11 -17.04
C ILE A 731 27.76 3.00 -16.47
N ILE A 732 26.58 3.35 -15.98
CA ILE A 732 25.53 2.44 -15.52
C ILE A 732 24.53 2.30 -16.67
N LEU A 733 24.24 1.05 -17.07
CA LEU A 733 23.25 0.74 -18.10
C LEU A 733 21.92 0.38 -17.49
N GLU A 734 20.84 0.93 -18.01
CA GLU A 734 19.51 0.46 -17.67
C GLU A 734 19.16 -0.82 -18.44
N GLY A 735 18.61 -1.82 -17.75
CA GLY A 735 18.24 -3.11 -18.31
C GLY A 735 16.81 -3.50 -17.96
N VAL A 736 16.00 -3.76 -19.00
CA VAL A 736 14.57 -4.12 -18.89
C VAL A 736 14.42 -5.62 -19.06
N PHE A 737 14.27 -6.37 -17.98
CA PHE A 737 14.22 -7.84 -18.00
C PHE A 737 12.86 -8.50 -17.74
N PRO A 738 11.86 -7.85 -17.08
CA PRO A 738 10.55 -8.48 -16.88
C PRO A 738 9.74 -8.70 -18.18
N PHE A 739 10.00 -7.92 -19.23
CA PHE A 739 9.29 -7.97 -20.50
C PHE A 739 10.21 -7.56 -21.66
N THR A 740 9.82 -7.91 -22.89
CA THR A 740 10.46 -7.44 -24.13
C THR A 740 9.49 -6.57 -24.93
N GLY A 741 9.91 -6.05 -26.08
CA GLY A 741 8.97 -5.55 -27.09
C GLY A 741 8.26 -6.68 -27.83
N ASP A 742 7.03 -6.45 -28.28
CA ASP A 742 6.33 -7.36 -29.20
C ASP A 742 6.99 -7.44 -30.58
N ASP A 743 7.76 -6.41 -30.94
CA ASP A 743 8.63 -6.32 -32.11
C ASP A 743 10.09 -6.74 -31.84
N SER A 744 10.31 -7.76 -31.02
CA SER A 744 11.64 -8.28 -30.67
C SER A 744 12.05 -9.48 -31.51
N VAL A 745 13.36 -9.76 -31.58
CA VAL A 745 13.88 -11.00 -32.21
C VAL A 745 13.38 -12.26 -31.50
N TYR A 746 12.90 -12.12 -30.25
CA TYR A 746 12.44 -13.20 -29.40
C TYR A 746 10.94 -13.46 -29.59
N PHE A 747 10.11 -12.41 -29.69
CA PHE A 747 8.65 -12.52 -29.83
C PHE A 747 8.18 -12.46 -31.29
N ASP A 748 8.75 -11.54 -32.08
CA ASP A 748 8.52 -11.28 -33.51
C ASP A 748 7.06 -11.30 -33.99
N LYS A 749 6.20 -10.48 -33.36
CA LYS A 749 4.78 -10.39 -33.73
C LYS A 749 4.54 -9.98 -35.19
N TYR A 750 5.49 -9.25 -35.78
CA TYR A 750 5.35 -8.65 -37.11
C TYR A 750 6.11 -9.38 -38.22
N GLY A 751 6.87 -10.44 -37.90
CA GLY A 751 7.66 -11.20 -38.87
C GLY A 751 8.74 -10.40 -39.56
N ARG A 752 9.46 -9.58 -38.79
CA ARG A 752 10.50 -8.69 -39.29
C ARG A 752 11.89 -9.32 -39.25
N TYR A 753 12.06 -10.45 -38.56
CA TYR A 753 13.34 -11.11 -38.42
C TYR A 753 13.42 -12.41 -39.23
N GLY A 754 14.66 -12.89 -39.45
CA GLY A 754 14.90 -14.03 -40.35
C GLY A 754 14.54 -15.41 -39.78
N ALA A 755 14.31 -15.51 -38.47
CA ALA A 755 13.92 -16.75 -37.78
C ALA A 755 12.64 -16.50 -36.98
N PRO A 756 11.75 -17.50 -36.84
CA PRO A 756 10.45 -17.29 -36.20
C PRO A 756 10.57 -16.99 -34.70
N GLY A 757 9.97 -15.89 -34.26
CA GLY A 757 9.79 -15.55 -32.85
C GLY A 757 8.67 -16.37 -32.19
N ALA A 758 8.53 -16.21 -30.88
CA ALA A 758 7.57 -16.94 -30.05
C ALA A 758 6.12 -16.75 -30.51
N TYR A 759 5.73 -15.56 -30.98
CA TYR A 759 4.37 -15.28 -31.47
C TYR A 759 4.04 -16.04 -32.76
N GLN A 760 5.06 -16.36 -33.57
CA GLN A 760 4.86 -16.92 -34.90
C GLN A 760 4.87 -18.44 -34.93
N SER A 761 5.49 -19.08 -33.94
CA SER A 761 5.59 -20.53 -33.88
C SER A 761 5.79 -21.04 -32.46
N GLU A 762 4.96 -22.01 -32.06
CA GLU A 762 5.15 -22.78 -30.83
C GLU A 762 6.47 -23.58 -30.81
N THR A 763 7.12 -23.75 -31.97
CA THR A 763 8.44 -24.40 -32.09
C THR A 763 9.61 -23.42 -32.11
N SER A 764 9.35 -22.12 -31.97
CA SER A 764 10.40 -21.11 -31.84
C SER A 764 11.34 -21.46 -30.67
N PRO A 765 12.66 -21.23 -30.77
CA PRO A 765 13.58 -21.41 -29.65
C PRO A 765 13.22 -20.53 -28.44
N TYR A 766 12.42 -19.48 -28.66
CA TYR A 766 11.96 -18.54 -27.64
C TYR A 766 10.52 -18.81 -27.17
N ALA A 767 9.81 -19.81 -27.72
CA ALA A 767 8.40 -20.05 -27.40
C ALA A 767 8.17 -20.19 -25.89
N ALA A 768 9.06 -20.93 -25.20
CA ALA A 768 8.99 -21.16 -23.76
C ALA A 768 9.31 -19.91 -22.89
N TRP A 769 9.79 -18.82 -23.50
CA TRP A 769 10.07 -17.57 -22.79
C TRP A 769 8.80 -16.75 -22.53
N TYR A 770 7.67 -17.10 -23.15
CA TYR A 770 6.42 -16.37 -23.04
C TYR A 770 5.29 -17.34 -22.68
N GLU A 771 4.24 -16.82 -22.07
CA GLU A 771 3.05 -17.59 -21.68
C GLU A 771 1.84 -17.11 -22.49
N PHE A 772 1.27 -18.04 -23.24
CA PHE A 772 0.06 -17.83 -24.05
C PHE A 772 -1.11 -18.55 -23.38
N ASP A 773 -2.19 -17.81 -23.12
CA ASP A 773 -3.47 -18.40 -22.71
C ASP A 773 -4.20 -18.98 -23.93
N ILE A 774 -4.11 -18.29 -25.08
CA ILE A 774 -4.59 -18.74 -26.39
C ILE A 774 -3.55 -18.35 -27.43
N PHE A 775 -2.93 -19.32 -28.07
CA PHE A 775 -1.87 -19.07 -29.04
C PHE A 775 -2.43 -18.67 -30.43
N PRO A 776 -1.87 -17.63 -31.09
CA PRO A 776 -0.93 -16.63 -30.57
C PRO A 776 -1.59 -15.39 -29.95
N GLU A 777 -2.92 -15.26 -29.97
CA GLU A 777 -3.63 -13.99 -29.77
C GLU A 777 -3.69 -13.50 -28.32
N GLN A 778 -3.67 -14.38 -27.32
CA GLN A 778 -3.75 -14.02 -25.90
C GLN A 778 -2.54 -14.54 -25.13
N TYR A 779 -1.79 -13.61 -24.53
CA TYR A 779 -0.57 -13.85 -23.78
C TYR A 779 -0.42 -12.85 -22.64
N ARG A 780 0.39 -13.22 -21.65
CA ARG A 780 0.72 -12.34 -20.53
C ARG A 780 1.49 -11.11 -21.00
N CYS A 781 1.07 -9.94 -20.53
CA CYS A 781 1.66 -8.67 -20.91
C CYS A 781 1.61 -7.66 -19.77
N ARG A 782 2.62 -6.78 -19.71
CA ARG A 782 2.80 -5.83 -18.61
C ARG A 782 1.63 -4.85 -18.58
N ASN A 783 0.89 -4.80 -17.48
CA ASN A 783 -0.24 -3.89 -17.26
C ASN A 783 -1.27 -3.90 -18.41
N GLY A 784 -1.42 -5.04 -19.11
CA GLY A 784 -2.33 -5.17 -20.26
C GLY A 784 -1.83 -4.55 -21.57
N TYR A 785 -0.60 -4.02 -21.61
CA TYR A 785 0.00 -3.50 -22.84
C TYR A 785 0.51 -4.65 -23.72
N SER A 786 -0.27 -5.03 -24.73
CA SER A 786 0.11 -6.10 -25.67
C SER A 786 1.43 -5.86 -26.44
N SER A 787 1.98 -4.64 -26.40
CA SER A 787 3.29 -4.31 -26.94
C SER A 787 4.46 -4.71 -26.04
N LEU A 788 4.18 -5.11 -24.80
CA LEU A 788 5.15 -5.50 -23.77
C LEU A 788 4.85 -6.93 -23.26
N PRO A 789 5.07 -7.96 -24.09
CA PRO A 789 4.90 -9.35 -23.68
C PRO A 789 5.80 -9.69 -22.49
N GLU A 790 5.21 -10.27 -21.44
CA GLU A 790 5.93 -10.64 -20.23
C GLU A 790 6.82 -11.85 -20.48
N VAL A 791 8.04 -11.79 -19.97
CA VAL A 791 8.98 -12.89 -20.04
C VAL A 791 8.77 -13.82 -18.86
N ASN A 792 8.67 -15.11 -19.12
CA ASN A 792 8.80 -16.15 -18.09
C ASN A 792 10.25 -16.19 -17.60
N THR A 793 10.55 -15.36 -16.61
CA THR A 793 11.89 -15.24 -16.02
C THR A 793 12.34 -16.46 -15.21
N GLN A 794 11.48 -17.45 -15.02
CA GLN A 794 11.86 -18.75 -14.44
C GLN A 794 12.46 -19.68 -15.51
N GLN A 795 12.31 -19.36 -16.79
CA GLN A 795 12.66 -20.28 -17.84
C GLN A 795 14.19 -20.43 -17.99
N ARG A 796 14.67 -21.68 -17.99
CA ARG A 796 16.12 -21.96 -17.92
C ARG A 796 16.90 -21.39 -19.10
N SER A 797 16.36 -21.50 -20.31
CA SER A 797 17.01 -20.96 -21.52
C SER A 797 17.10 -19.44 -21.49
N TRP A 798 16.06 -18.75 -20.98
CA TRP A 798 16.10 -17.31 -20.78
C TRP A 798 17.12 -16.91 -19.71
N ARG A 799 17.14 -17.62 -18.56
CA ARG A 799 18.13 -17.36 -17.50
C ARG A 799 19.57 -17.55 -17.98
N ALA A 800 19.83 -18.57 -18.79
CA ALA A 800 21.12 -18.79 -19.41
C ALA A 800 21.49 -17.64 -20.36
N PHE A 801 20.53 -17.13 -21.13
CA PHE A 801 20.73 -16.01 -22.05
C PHE A 801 20.94 -14.66 -21.35
N ALA A 802 20.13 -14.33 -20.35
CA ALA A 802 20.14 -13.00 -19.74
C ALA A 802 21.14 -12.89 -18.58
N VAL A 803 21.31 -13.96 -17.79
CA VAL A 803 21.95 -13.89 -16.46
C VAL A 803 23.20 -14.75 -16.33
N THR A 804 23.11 -16.06 -16.57
CA THR A 804 24.12 -17.03 -16.10
C THR A 804 25.09 -17.57 -17.13
N GLY A 805 24.77 -17.48 -18.42
CA GLY A 805 25.65 -17.94 -19.49
C GLY A 805 26.94 -17.12 -19.58
N ALA A 806 28.00 -17.72 -20.15
CA ALA A 806 29.28 -17.04 -20.36
C ALA A 806 29.14 -15.80 -21.27
N ASP A 807 28.26 -15.88 -22.27
CA ASP A 807 27.91 -14.80 -23.20
C ASP A 807 26.57 -14.15 -22.85
N ALA A 808 26.14 -14.24 -21.58
CA ALA A 808 24.86 -13.69 -21.17
C ALA A 808 24.85 -12.16 -21.23
N VAL A 809 23.65 -11.57 -21.36
CA VAL A 809 23.46 -10.13 -21.50
C VAL A 809 24.16 -9.34 -20.38
N LEU A 810 23.94 -9.68 -19.12
CA LEU A 810 24.54 -8.98 -17.98
C LEU A 810 26.08 -8.96 -18.02
N PRO A 811 26.80 -10.11 -18.08
CA PRO A 811 28.26 -10.12 -18.14
C PRO A 811 28.83 -9.56 -19.45
N HIS A 812 28.15 -9.72 -20.59
CA HIS A 812 28.60 -9.19 -21.89
C HIS A 812 28.83 -7.68 -21.85
N TRP A 813 27.87 -6.92 -21.32
CA TRP A 813 27.98 -5.46 -21.28
C TRP A 813 28.94 -4.95 -20.20
N LEU A 814 29.13 -5.71 -19.11
CA LEU A 814 30.21 -5.44 -18.15
C LEU A 814 31.58 -5.64 -18.81
N ALA A 815 31.76 -6.71 -19.60
CA ALA A 815 32.95 -6.91 -20.42
C ALA A 815 33.09 -5.87 -21.56
N ALA A 816 32.00 -5.18 -21.92
CA ALA A 816 32.03 -4.01 -22.80
C ALA A 816 32.47 -2.71 -22.11
N GLY A 817 32.62 -2.73 -20.78
CA GLY A 817 33.10 -1.62 -19.96
C GLY A 817 32.01 -0.87 -19.22
N ALA A 818 30.79 -1.40 -19.13
CA ALA A 818 29.78 -0.86 -18.20
C ALA A 818 30.26 -1.04 -16.76
N GLY A 819 30.09 -0.02 -15.92
CA GLY A 819 30.41 -0.05 -14.50
C GLY A 819 29.26 -0.57 -13.62
N GLY A 820 28.12 -0.93 -14.21
CA GLY A 820 26.98 -1.46 -13.49
C GLY A 820 25.69 -1.47 -14.29
N TRP A 821 24.64 -1.94 -13.64
CA TRP A 821 23.28 -2.05 -14.15
C TRP A 821 22.29 -1.32 -13.24
N CYS A 822 21.30 -0.67 -13.87
CA CYS A 822 20.06 -0.21 -13.26
C CYS A 822 18.92 -1.09 -13.80
N LEU A 823 18.36 -1.97 -12.98
CA LEU A 823 17.28 -2.86 -13.41
C LEU A 823 15.95 -2.11 -13.41
N ASP A 824 15.37 -1.90 -14.59
CA ASP A 824 14.01 -1.36 -14.75
C ASP A 824 12.98 -2.35 -14.22
N ALA A 825 11.93 -1.83 -13.56
CA ALA A 825 10.88 -2.62 -12.94
C ALA A 825 11.44 -3.81 -12.11
N ALA A 826 12.45 -3.53 -11.27
CA ALA A 826 13.09 -4.56 -10.44
C ALA A 826 12.11 -5.20 -9.44
N ASP A 827 11.02 -4.50 -9.12
CA ASP A 827 9.89 -4.96 -8.33
C ASP A 827 9.09 -6.10 -8.98
N ALA A 828 9.07 -6.15 -10.32
CA ALA A 828 8.45 -7.23 -11.08
C ALA A 828 9.31 -8.50 -11.15
N LEU A 829 10.59 -8.46 -10.77
CA LEU A 829 11.48 -9.63 -10.77
C LEU A 829 11.42 -10.35 -9.41
N PRO A 830 11.40 -11.70 -9.36
CA PRO A 830 11.50 -12.42 -8.08
C PRO A 830 12.82 -12.18 -7.35
N ASP A 831 12.81 -12.06 -6.02
CA ASP A 831 14.03 -11.82 -5.21
C ASP A 831 15.12 -12.89 -5.42
N ALA A 832 14.72 -14.16 -5.62
CA ALA A 832 15.66 -15.24 -5.92
C ALA A 832 16.42 -15.01 -7.24
N LEU A 833 15.75 -14.45 -8.24
CA LEU A 833 16.35 -14.08 -9.53
C LEU A 833 17.23 -12.84 -9.38
N LEU A 834 16.80 -11.82 -8.63
CA LEU A 834 17.65 -10.67 -8.31
C LEU A 834 18.97 -11.10 -7.65
N GLY A 835 18.91 -12.08 -6.74
CA GLY A 835 20.13 -12.63 -6.16
C GLY A 835 21.00 -13.42 -7.12
N GLU A 836 20.41 -14.09 -8.11
CA GLU A 836 21.15 -14.74 -9.20
C GLU A 836 21.82 -13.70 -10.11
N MET A 837 21.11 -12.64 -10.47
CA MET A 837 21.63 -11.49 -11.22
C MET A 837 22.79 -10.82 -10.48
N ARG A 838 22.66 -10.60 -9.16
CA ARG A 838 23.76 -10.08 -8.34
C ARG A 838 25.00 -10.94 -8.43
N ARG A 839 24.86 -12.25 -8.24
CA ARG A 839 26.01 -13.17 -8.32
C ARG A 839 26.66 -13.12 -9.70
N ALA A 840 25.89 -13.09 -10.77
CA ALA A 840 26.42 -12.97 -12.14
C ALA A 840 27.18 -11.65 -12.35
N VAL A 841 26.60 -10.52 -11.92
CA VAL A 841 27.24 -9.20 -12.00
C VAL A 841 28.54 -9.17 -11.21
N LYS A 842 28.53 -9.63 -9.95
CA LYS A 842 29.73 -9.64 -9.09
C LYS A 842 30.80 -10.64 -9.54
N ALA A 843 30.41 -11.73 -10.19
CA ALA A 843 31.35 -12.68 -10.78
C ALA A 843 32.03 -12.12 -12.04
N ALA A 844 31.32 -11.31 -12.83
CA ALA A 844 31.88 -10.64 -14.00
C ALA A 844 32.79 -9.45 -13.60
N ASP A 845 32.36 -8.65 -12.63
CA ASP A 845 33.13 -7.55 -12.06
C ASP A 845 32.66 -7.29 -10.62
N ALA A 846 33.55 -7.52 -9.65
CA ALA A 846 33.26 -7.34 -8.23
C ALA A 846 32.92 -5.88 -7.86
N ASP A 847 33.45 -4.92 -8.63
CA ASP A 847 33.21 -3.48 -8.46
C ASP A 847 32.02 -2.97 -9.29
N ALA A 848 31.33 -3.82 -10.06
CA ALA A 848 30.14 -3.41 -10.79
C ALA A 848 28.94 -3.19 -9.86
N LEU A 849 28.21 -2.09 -10.06
CA LEU A 849 27.01 -1.77 -9.29
C LEU A 849 25.78 -2.51 -9.84
N LEU A 850 24.98 -3.13 -8.99
CA LEU A 850 23.63 -3.58 -9.33
C LEU A 850 22.59 -2.76 -8.57
N LEU A 851 22.01 -1.80 -9.26
CA LEU A 851 20.95 -0.91 -8.78
C LEU A 851 19.60 -1.39 -9.31
N GLY A 852 18.54 -1.34 -8.50
CA GLY A 852 17.17 -1.58 -8.97
C GLY A 852 16.33 -0.30 -8.99
N GLU A 853 15.51 -0.13 -10.01
CA GLU A 853 14.42 0.83 -9.98
C GLU A 853 13.28 0.24 -9.13
N VAL A 854 13.05 0.83 -7.96
CA VAL A 854 11.94 0.50 -7.07
C VAL A 854 11.34 1.79 -6.53
N TRP A 855 10.02 1.82 -6.42
CA TRP A 855 9.28 3.00 -5.96
C TRP A 855 9.03 3.00 -4.44
N ASP A 856 9.11 1.82 -3.82
CA ASP A 856 8.83 1.61 -2.39
C ASP A 856 10.08 1.55 -1.50
N ASP A 857 9.89 1.37 -0.20
CA ASP A 857 10.97 1.18 0.77
C ASP A 857 11.79 -0.10 0.46
N PRO A 858 13.12 0.02 0.23
CA PRO A 858 13.98 -1.11 -0.10
C PRO A 858 14.14 -2.17 1.00
N THR A 859 13.71 -1.89 2.22
CA THR A 859 13.97 -2.70 3.44
C THR A 859 12.72 -3.40 3.98
N GLY A 860 11.56 -3.08 3.42
CA GLY A 860 10.28 -3.58 3.90
C GLY A 860 9.14 -3.52 2.90
N GLY A 861 9.37 -3.05 1.68
CA GLY A 861 8.40 -3.05 0.60
C GLY A 861 7.81 -4.44 0.37
N PHE A 862 6.59 -4.50 -0.11
CA PHE A 862 5.88 -5.73 -0.41
C PHE A 862 5.68 -5.80 -1.92
N GLY A 863 5.92 -6.97 -2.54
CA GLY A 863 5.78 -7.13 -3.98
C GLY A 863 5.79 -8.60 -4.37
N LEU A 864 5.00 -8.98 -5.38
CA LEU A 864 4.76 -10.39 -5.75
C LEU A 864 4.24 -11.26 -4.60
N GLY A 865 3.39 -10.72 -3.73
CA GLY A 865 2.77 -11.48 -2.63
C GLY A 865 3.68 -11.76 -1.42
N ALA A 866 4.88 -11.19 -1.37
CA ALA A 866 5.80 -11.33 -0.24
C ALA A 866 6.53 -10.03 0.11
N ARG A 867 7.06 -9.96 1.34
CA ARG A 867 7.97 -8.89 1.75
C ARG A 867 9.28 -9.02 0.99
N ARG A 868 9.72 -7.94 0.36
CA ARG A 868 10.91 -7.90 -0.49
C ARG A 868 12.19 -7.88 0.34
N ALA A 869 13.21 -8.54 -0.18
CA ALA A 869 14.51 -8.74 0.45
C ALA A 869 15.66 -8.00 -0.27
N TYR A 870 15.35 -6.95 -1.03
CA TYR A 870 16.33 -6.18 -1.84
C TYR A 870 17.61 -5.83 -1.07
N ALA A 871 17.42 -5.30 0.13
CA ALA A 871 18.47 -4.73 0.94
C ALA A 871 19.23 -5.73 1.82
N LEU A 872 18.83 -7.00 1.89
CA LEU A 872 19.41 -7.96 2.85
C LEU A 872 20.84 -8.43 2.50
N GLY A 873 21.42 -7.91 1.42
CA GLY A 873 22.79 -8.17 0.95
C GLY A 873 22.89 -9.22 -0.16
N GLY A 874 21.83 -10.00 -0.37
CA GLY A 874 21.77 -11.06 -1.38
C GLY A 874 21.27 -10.62 -2.76
N ALA A 875 20.61 -9.47 -2.91
CA ALA A 875 19.85 -9.10 -4.12
C ALA A 875 20.36 -7.81 -4.80
N LEU A 876 20.28 -6.64 -4.18
CA LEU A 876 20.68 -5.37 -4.81
C LEU A 876 21.80 -4.67 -4.02
N ASP A 877 22.67 -3.92 -4.70
CA ASP A 877 23.62 -2.99 -4.03
C ASP A 877 22.89 -1.72 -3.57
N SER A 878 21.98 -1.23 -4.43
CA SER A 878 21.31 0.05 -4.27
C SER A 878 19.96 0.06 -4.97
N VAL A 879 19.19 1.12 -4.73
CA VAL A 879 17.92 1.39 -5.39
C VAL A 879 17.73 2.88 -5.71
N THR A 880 16.78 3.19 -6.59
CA THR A 880 16.23 4.54 -6.77
C THR A 880 15.49 5.00 -5.51
N ASN A 881 15.85 6.14 -4.95
CA ASN A 881 15.26 6.66 -3.71
C ASN A 881 14.05 7.58 -4.00
N TYR A 882 13.03 7.06 -4.70
CA TYR A 882 11.76 7.78 -4.91
C TYR A 882 11.04 8.15 -3.59
N PRO A 883 11.10 7.35 -2.51
CA PRO A 883 10.54 7.77 -1.22
C PRO A 883 11.15 9.08 -0.68
N LEU A 884 12.47 9.28 -0.85
CA LEU A 884 13.12 10.54 -0.50
C LEU A 884 12.65 11.68 -1.40
N ARG A 885 12.54 11.46 -2.71
CA ARG A 885 12.01 12.44 -3.66
C ARG A 885 10.67 12.97 -3.17
N ASP A 886 9.72 12.08 -2.89
CA ASP A 886 8.37 12.48 -2.51
C ASP A 886 8.33 13.18 -1.16
N ALA A 887 9.10 12.70 -0.17
CA ALA A 887 9.23 13.38 1.12
C ALA A 887 9.79 14.81 0.97
N LEU A 888 10.80 15.01 0.10
CA LEU A 888 11.39 16.32 -0.17
C LEU A 888 10.43 17.25 -0.90
N LEU A 889 9.71 16.77 -1.91
CA LEU A 889 8.75 17.58 -2.66
C LEU A 889 7.57 18.00 -1.76
N ARG A 890 7.04 17.08 -0.94
CA ARG A 890 5.98 17.39 0.04
C ARG A 890 6.44 18.41 1.07
N PHE A 891 7.65 18.29 1.59
CA PHE A 891 8.24 19.28 2.48
C PHE A 891 8.37 20.64 1.79
N ALA A 892 9.01 20.70 0.62
CA ALA A 892 9.23 21.96 -0.11
C ALA A 892 7.93 22.68 -0.48
N LEU A 893 6.87 21.93 -0.80
CA LEU A 893 5.54 22.46 -1.09
C LEU A 893 4.72 22.82 0.16
N GLY A 894 5.19 22.45 1.36
CA GLY A 894 4.46 22.66 2.61
C GLY A 894 3.28 21.76 2.84
N ARG A 895 3.27 20.59 2.19
CA ARG A 895 2.31 19.51 2.44
C ARG A 895 2.67 18.71 3.70
N THR A 896 3.95 18.69 4.05
CA THR A 896 4.49 18.16 5.31
C THR A 896 5.47 19.15 5.93
N ASP A 897 5.75 19.01 7.23
CA ASP A 897 6.70 19.87 7.95
C ASP A 897 8.12 19.26 8.03
N ALA A 898 9.07 20.04 8.57
CA ALA A 898 10.45 19.62 8.77
C ALA A 898 10.58 18.46 9.78
N GLY A 899 9.64 18.35 10.73
CA GLY A 899 9.58 17.26 11.70
C GLY A 899 9.33 15.92 11.01
N ALA A 900 8.31 15.88 10.14
CA ALA A 900 7.95 14.73 9.32
C ALA A 900 9.09 14.31 8.37
N LEU A 901 9.73 15.28 7.69
CA LEU A 901 10.90 14.98 6.85
C LEU A 901 12.07 14.41 7.68
N ARG A 902 12.33 14.98 8.86
CA ARG A 902 13.33 14.43 9.80
C ARG A 902 12.99 13.00 10.20
N ASP A 903 11.73 12.70 10.49
CA ASP A 903 11.29 11.36 10.91
C ASP A 903 11.42 10.35 9.77
N PHE A 904 11.08 10.74 8.55
CA PHE A 904 11.35 9.95 7.34
C PHE A 904 12.84 9.61 7.19
N LEU A 905 13.74 10.61 7.30
CA LEU A 905 15.18 10.41 7.17
C LEU A 905 15.74 9.51 8.28
N CYS A 906 15.22 9.64 9.51
CA CYS A 906 15.57 8.76 10.63
C CYS A 906 15.12 7.33 10.37
N ALA A 907 13.87 7.14 9.92
CA ALA A 907 13.30 5.83 9.63
C ALA A 907 14.08 5.11 8.51
N GLN A 908 14.35 5.80 7.40
CA GLN A 908 15.13 5.24 6.29
C GLN A 908 16.53 4.82 6.74
N LYS A 909 17.19 5.64 7.57
CA LYS A 909 18.51 5.29 8.11
C LYS A 909 18.44 4.13 9.12
N LEU A 910 17.35 4.02 9.87
CA LEU A 910 17.15 2.94 10.86
C LEU A 910 16.94 1.58 10.18
N SER A 911 16.26 1.56 9.04
CA SER A 911 15.88 0.33 8.34
C SER A 911 16.92 -0.11 7.29
N CYS A 912 17.62 0.83 6.65
CA CYS A 912 18.55 0.54 5.56
C CYS A 912 19.92 0.07 6.06
N PRO A 913 20.43 -1.07 5.55
CA PRO A 913 21.81 -1.49 5.79
C PRO A 913 22.82 -0.42 5.38
N ALA A 914 23.81 -0.19 6.26
CA ALA A 914 24.80 0.85 6.08
C ALA A 914 25.54 0.80 4.71
N PRO A 915 25.89 -0.37 4.14
CA PRO A 915 26.45 -0.44 2.79
C PRO A 915 25.52 0.17 1.73
N MET A 916 24.26 -0.26 1.68
CA MET A 916 23.26 0.25 0.73
C MET A 916 22.94 1.73 0.96
N TYR A 917 22.75 2.15 2.22
CA TYR A 917 22.41 3.53 2.57
C TYR A 917 23.43 4.55 2.02
N ARG A 918 24.71 4.16 1.96
CA ARG A 918 25.80 4.99 1.43
C ARG A 918 25.81 5.13 -0.10
N CYS A 919 25.05 4.31 -0.81
CA CYS A 919 24.94 4.37 -2.27
C CYS A 919 23.50 4.46 -2.79
N LEU A 920 22.47 4.72 -1.96
CA LEU A 920 21.11 5.00 -2.43
C LEU A 920 21.11 6.10 -3.49
N MET A 921 20.43 5.92 -4.61
CA MET A 921 20.35 6.94 -5.65
C MET A 921 19.32 7.99 -5.25
N ASN A 922 19.79 9.14 -4.74
CA ASN A 922 18.96 10.24 -4.26
C ASN A 922 18.62 11.19 -5.43
N LEU A 923 17.42 11.06 -6.00
CA LEU A 923 16.97 11.83 -7.16
C LEU A 923 15.82 12.80 -6.83
N LEU A 924 15.64 13.83 -7.67
CA LEU A 924 14.44 14.69 -7.67
C LEU A 924 13.54 14.46 -8.89
N GLY A 925 14.10 13.87 -9.95
CA GLY A 925 13.40 13.57 -11.19
C GLY A 925 14.05 12.40 -11.92
N SER A 926 13.26 11.78 -12.78
CA SER A 926 13.64 10.74 -13.73
C SER A 926 12.83 10.89 -15.02
N ARG A 927 13.07 10.00 -15.98
CA ARG A 927 12.31 9.91 -17.23
C ARG A 927 10.84 9.51 -17.03
N ASP A 928 10.48 9.02 -15.84
CA ASP A 928 9.16 8.48 -15.51
C ASP A 928 8.38 9.38 -14.53
N THR A 929 8.96 10.53 -14.18
CA THR A 929 8.32 11.53 -13.32
C THR A 929 8.24 12.89 -14.00
N ALA A 930 7.24 13.69 -13.65
CA ALA A 930 7.28 15.13 -13.93
C ALA A 930 8.54 15.76 -13.32
N ARG A 931 9.12 16.74 -14.01
CA ARG A 931 10.34 17.43 -13.59
C ARG A 931 10.12 18.19 -12.29
N ALA A 932 11.12 18.16 -11.41
CA ALA A 932 11.04 18.83 -10.11
C ALA A 932 10.76 20.33 -10.23
N ARG A 933 11.34 21.01 -11.22
CA ARG A 933 11.10 22.43 -11.49
C ARG A 933 9.61 22.71 -11.74
N SER A 934 8.95 21.88 -12.55
CA SER A 934 7.53 21.99 -12.86
C SER A 934 6.68 21.79 -11.61
N ILE A 935 6.92 20.71 -10.86
CA ILE A 935 6.16 20.39 -9.63
C ILE A 935 6.31 21.49 -8.58
N LEU A 936 7.53 21.95 -8.33
CA LEU A 936 7.82 22.94 -7.29
C LEU A 936 7.33 24.34 -7.65
N GLY A 937 7.24 24.65 -8.94
CA GLY A 937 6.70 25.92 -9.44
C GLY A 937 5.17 25.96 -9.47
N SER A 938 4.53 24.90 -9.96
CA SER A 938 3.06 24.84 -10.11
C SER A 938 2.36 24.32 -8.85
N GLY A 939 3.03 23.51 -8.04
CA GLY A 939 2.42 22.75 -6.95
C GLY A 939 1.73 21.46 -7.38
N SER A 940 1.90 21.02 -8.65
CA SER A 940 1.25 19.83 -9.23
C SER A 940 2.18 19.06 -10.18
N ASP A 941 1.98 17.74 -10.29
CA ASP A 941 2.64 16.87 -11.28
C ASP A 941 1.91 16.83 -12.63
N GLY A 942 0.73 17.45 -12.72
CA GLY A 942 -0.08 17.56 -13.93
C GLY A 942 -0.88 16.30 -14.26
N SER A 943 -0.99 15.35 -13.33
CA SER A 943 -1.80 14.13 -13.50
C SER A 943 -3.30 14.41 -13.67
N GLU A 944 -3.77 15.57 -13.20
CA GLU A 944 -5.13 16.08 -13.33
C GLU A 944 -5.41 16.75 -14.70
N LEU A 945 -4.38 17.02 -15.50
CA LEU A 945 -4.50 17.77 -16.74
C LEU A 945 -4.70 16.85 -17.95
N SER A 946 -5.47 17.31 -18.95
CA SER A 946 -5.54 16.64 -20.25
C SER A 946 -4.18 16.64 -20.94
N ARG A 947 -3.95 15.73 -21.90
CA ARG A 947 -2.68 15.70 -22.65
C ARG A 947 -2.42 16.99 -23.43
N GLU A 948 -3.46 17.65 -23.94
CA GLU A 948 -3.37 18.98 -24.57
C GLU A 948 -2.91 20.03 -23.57
N GLN A 949 -3.48 20.02 -22.36
CA GLN A 949 -3.12 20.96 -21.29
C GLN A 949 -1.69 20.71 -20.80
N GLN A 950 -1.30 19.44 -20.66
CA GLN A 950 0.07 19.07 -20.30
C GLN A 950 1.07 19.52 -21.36
N ALA A 951 0.73 19.40 -22.64
CA ALA A 951 1.56 19.86 -23.76
C ALA A 951 1.70 21.38 -23.83
N ALA A 952 0.66 22.12 -23.42
CA ALA A 952 0.65 23.58 -23.36
C ALA A 952 1.20 24.15 -22.03
N PHE A 953 1.61 23.28 -21.11
CA PHE A 953 2.06 23.68 -19.79
C PHE A 953 3.32 24.56 -19.85
N ALA A 954 3.28 25.69 -19.15
CA ALA A 954 4.42 26.54 -18.89
C ALA A 954 4.23 27.24 -17.54
N LEU A 955 5.30 27.35 -16.76
CA LEU A 955 5.29 28.13 -15.52
C LEU A 955 5.24 29.63 -15.82
N THR A 956 4.52 30.40 -15.01
CA THR A 956 4.68 31.86 -15.00
C THR A 956 6.08 32.23 -14.48
N PRO A 957 6.60 33.45 -14.76
CA PRO A 957 7.90 33.88 -14.23
C PRO A 957 8.02 33.76 -12.70
N GLU A 958 6.94 34.03 -11.96
CA GLU A 958 6.88 33.92 -10.50
C GLU A 958 6.90 32.47 -10.03
N GLN A 959 6.11 31.61 -10.69
CA GLN A 959 6.12 30.17 -10.41
C GLN A 959 7.49 29.56 -10.72
N ASP A 960 8.10 29.96 -11.84
CA ASP A 960 9.41 29.48 -12.23
C ASP A 960 10.51 29.93 -11.25
N ALA A 961 10.49 31.19 -10.82
CA ALA A 961 11.41 31.70 -9.80
C ALA A 961 11.27 30.94 -8.46
N ARG A 962 10.02 30.66 -8.03
CA ARG A 962 9.75 29.83 -6.85
C ARG A 962 10.27 28.41 -7.04
N GLY A 963 9.97 27.80 -8.19
CA GLY A 963 10.41 26.47 -8.56
C GLY A 963 11.94 26.35 -8.53
N ARG A 964 12.67 27.38 -9.01
CA ARG A 964 14.14 27.46 -8.94
C ARG A 964 14.66 27.36 -7.51
N ALA A 965 14.15 28.22 -6.63
CA ALA A 965 14.63 28.32 -5.26
C ALA A 965 14.38 27.01 -4.51
N LEU A 966 13.16 26.46 -4.63
CA LEU A 966 12.81 25.19 -3.99
C LEU A 966 13.57 24.00 -4.58
N GLN A 967 13.79 23.96 -5.90
CA GLN A 967 14.59 22.92 -6.54
C GLN A 967 16.04 22.97 -6.03
N GLY A 968 16.61 24.16 -5.89
CA GLY A 968 17.95 24.36 -5.33
C GLY A 968 18.04 23.87 -3.89
N LEU A 969 17.04 24.19 -3.06
CA LEU A 969 16.92 23.70 -1.69
C LEU A 969 16.85 22.16 -1.63
N CYS A 970 15.98 21.54 -2.43
CA CYS A 970 15.87 20.08 -2.50
C CYS A 970 17.16 19.43 -2.98
N ALA A 971 17.82 20.00 -4.00
CA ALA A 971 19.10 19.51 -4.49
C ALA A 971 20.17 19.59 -3.40
N ALA A 972 20.25 20.71 -2.67
CA ALA A 972 21.20 20.86 -1.56
C ALA A 972 21.00 19.79 -0.47
N VAL A 973 19.76 19.39 -0.18
CA VAL A 973 19.49 18.26 0.72
C VAL A 973 20.03 16.94 0.16
N CYS A 974 19.74 16.61 -1.10
CA CYS A 974 20.27 15.40 -1.76
C CYS A 974 21.80 15.33 -1.74
N PHE A 975 22.48 16.47 -2.00
CA PHE A 975 23.94 16.57 -2.00
C PHE A 975 24.54 16.59 -0.59
N ALA A 976 23.78 16.94 0.45
CA ALA A 976 24.21 16.88 1.84
C ALA A 976 23.98 15.51 2.49
N LEU A 977 23.10 14.65 1.94
CA LEU A 977 22.81 13.31 2.46
C LEU A 977 23.89 12.27 2.08
N PRO A 978 24.01 11.16 2.86
CA PRO A 978 24.63 9.92 2.37
C PRO A 978 23.90 9.37 1.14
N GLY A 979 24.59 8.64 0.27
CA GLY A 979 24.04 8.14 -0.99
C GLY A 979 24.67 8.77 -2.24
N MET A 980 24.10 8.50 -3.40
CA MET A 980 24.47 9.04 -4.70
C MET A 980 23.46 10.13 -5.11
N PRO A 981 23.77 11.44 -4.99
CA PRO A 981 22.91 12.46 -5.58
C PRO A 981 22.84 12.27 -7.10
N ALA A 982 21.62 12.18 -7.63
CA ALA A 982 21.36 11.94 -9.04
C ALA A 982 20.67 13.13 -9.69
N VAL A 983 21.28 13.65 -10.75
CA VAL A 983 20.76 14.76 -11.57
C VAL A 983 20.13 14.17 -12.84
N TYR A 984 18.87 14.51 -13.11
CA TYR A 984 18.24 14.15 -14.39
C TYR A 984 18.58 15.21 -15.43
N TYR A 985 18.99 14.79 -16.64
CA TYR A 985 19.57 15.71 -17.61
C TYR A 985 18.71 16.97 -17.82
N GLY A 986 19.34 18.13 -17.72
CA GLY A 986 18.70 19.43 -17.89
C GLY A 986 17.95 19.95 -16.67
N ASP A 987 17.82 19.20 -15.57
CA ASP A 987 17.34 19.75 -14.30
C ASP A 987 18.31 20.83 -13.78
N GLU A 988 19.61 20.69 -14.04
CA GLU A 988 20.62 21.71 -13.77
C GLU A 988 20.49 22.92 -14.69
N GLU A 989 19.81 22.78 -15.83
CA GLU A 989 19.49 23.86 -16.76
C GLU A 989 18.10 24.45 -16.52
N GLY A 990 17.37 24.00 -15.49
CA GLY A 990 16.03 24.47 -15.18
C GLY A 990 14.95 23.99 -16.16
N MET A 991 15.18 22.85 -16.84
CA MET A 991 14.19 22.29 -17.76
C MET A 991 12.86 21.99 -17.06
N GLN A 992 11.76 22.24 -17.78
CA GLN A 992 10.39 21.98 -17.36
C GLN A 992 9.81 20.80 -18.13
N GLY A 993 8.79 20.16 -17.57
CA GLY A 993 8.04 19.06 -18.20
C GLY A 993 7.20 18.31 -17.16
N LEU A 994 5.95 18.01 -17.51
CA LEU A 994 5.06 17.17 -16.69
C LEU A 994 5.36 15.67 -16.95
N GLY A 995 4.42 14.77 -16.66
CA GLY A 995 4.62 13.33 -16.87
C GLY A 995 4.98 12.92 -18.31
N ASP A 996 5.35 11.66 -18.52
CA ASP A 996 5.70 11.09 -19.82
C ASP A 996 4.62 11.42 -20.88
N PRO A 997 4.97 11.97 -22.06
CA PRO A 997 6.33 12.20 -22.60
C PRO A 997 6.95 13.57 -22.35
N PHE A 998 6.26 14.46 -21.63
CA PHE A 998 6.67 15.85 -21.48
C PHE A 998 7.94 16.05 -20.64
N CYS A 999 8.24 15.14 -19.70
CA CYS A 999 9.51 15.15 -18.95
C CYS A 999 10.74 14.78 -19.81
N ARG A 1000 10.53 14.22 -21.00
CA ARG A 1000 11.59 13.70 -21.91
C ARG A 1000 11.94 14.69 -23.03
N GLY A 1001 11.75 15.99 -22.80
CA GLY A 1001 12.14 17.05 -23.75
C GLY A 1001 13.64 17.05 -24.06
N THR A 1002 14.03 17.63 -25.20
CA THR A 1002 15.45 17.73 -25.58
C THR A 1002 16.27 18.58 -24.62
N PHE A 1003 17.53 18.20 -24.37
CA PHE A 1003 18.46 18.95 -23.53
C PHE A 1003 18.66 20.36 -24.09
N ARG A 1004 18.48 21.37 -23.24
CA ARG A 1004 18.61 22.77 -23.60
C ARG A 1004 19.32 23.54 -22.48
N PRO A 1005 20.46 24.16 -22.76
CA PRO A 1005 21.03 25.14 -21.84
C PRO A 1005 20.06 26.30 -21.64
N GLY A 1006 19.79 26.67 -20.39
CA GLY A 1006 18.75 27.67 -20.08
C GLY A 1006 19.01 28.47 -18.81
N ASP A 1007 19.34 27.79 -17.72
CA ASP A 1007 19.46 28.39 -16.41
C ASP A 1007 20.91 28.34 -15.89
N ALA A 1008 21.71 29.35 -16.21
CA ALA A 1008 23.11 29.41 -15.81
C ALA A 1008 23.34 29.45 -14.28
N ALA A 1009 22.41 30.04 -13.52
CA ALA A 1009 22.53 30.11 -12.06
C ALA A 1009 22.19 28.78 -11.41
N MET A 1010 21.20 28.05 -11.94
CA MET A 1010 20.90 26.69 -11.50
C MET A 1010 22.05 25.75 -11.82
N ARG A 1011 22.65 25.87 -13.01
CA ARG A 1011 23.81 25.08 -13.40
C ARG A 1011 24.99 25.29 -12.45
N GLU A 1012 25.29 26.56 -12.11
CA GLU A 1012 26.35 26.85 -11.13
C GLU A 1012 25.98 26.32 -9.73
N THR A 1013 24.70 26.35 -9.35
CA THR A 1013 24.24 25.78 -8.08
C THR A 1013 24.55 24.29 -7.99
N TYR A 1014 24.18 23.49 -9.00
CA TYR A 1014 24.52 22.06 -9.03
C TYR A 1014 26.03 21.82 -9.09
N ALA A 1015 26.75 22.58 -9.91
CA ALA A 1015 28.21 22.44 -10.02
C ALA A 1015 28.91 22.76 -8.68
N ALA A 1016 28.46 23.79 -7.96
CA ALA A 1016 28.99 24.12 -6.64
C ALA A 1016 28.71 23.03 -5.60
N LEU A 1017 27.49 22.48 -5.57
CA LEU A 1017 27.12 21.36 -4.70
C LEU A 1017 27.96 20.10 -5.00
N ALA A 1018 28.15 19.78 -6.28
CA ALA A 1018 28.96 18.65 -6.71
C ALA A 1018 30.45 18.84 -6.36
N ARG A 1019 31.00 20.04 -6.55
CA ARG A 1019 32.37 20.39 -6.17
C ARG A 1019 32.59 20.25 -4.66
N GLU A 1020 31.70 20.83 -3.85
CA GLU A 1020 31.76 20.73 -2.39
C GLU A 1020 31.73 19.27 -1.92
N ARG A 1021 30.87 18.45 -2.54
CA ARG A 1021 30.79 17.02 -2.24
C ARG A 1021 32.04 16.26 -2.68
N GLY A 1022 32.57 16.56 -3.86
CA GLY A 1022 33.78 15.92 -4.40
C GLY A 1022 35.02 16.16 -3.54
N GLU A 1023 35.14 17.36 -2.96
CA GLU A 1023 36.28 17.77 -2.11
C GLU A 1023 36.14 17.33 -0.65
N SER A 1024 34.96 16.87 -0.22
CA SER A 1024 34.66 16.57 1.18
C SER A 1024 34.50 15.07 1.45
N ALA A 1025 35.52 14.46 2.06
CA ALA A 1025 35.42 13.08 2.57
C ALA A 1025 34.25 12.90 3.55
N LEU A 1026 33.95 13.95 4.33
CA LEU A 1026 32.81 14.01 5.23
C LEU A 1026 31.48 13.89 4.47
N LEU A 1027 31.28 14.63 3.37
CA LEU A 1027 30.03 14.56 2.61
C LEU A 1027 29.88 13.24 1.85
N ARG A 1028 31.00 12.62 1.46
CA ARG A 1028 30.97 11.32 0.75
C ARG A 1028 30.75 10.13 1.67
N ARG A 1029 31.44 10.09 2.82
CA ARG A 1029 31.54 8.89 3.67
C ARG A 1029 31.11 9.10 5.12
N GLY A 1030 30.99 10.35 5.56
CA GLY A 1030 30.54 10.69 6.90
C GLY A 1030 29.11 10.24 7.15
N ASP A 1031 28.79 10.02 8.41
CA ASP A 1031 27.43 9.70 8.81
C ASP A 1031 26.56 10.97 8.92
N ALA A 1032 25.26 10.80 9.13
CA ALA A 1032 24.28 11.88 9.22
C ALA A 1032 23.37 11.75 10.45
N ALA A 1033 23.03 12.90 11.06
CA ALA A 1033 21.97 13.03 12.05
C ALA A 1033 21.05 14.18 11.66
N PHE A 1034 19.78 14.09 12.05
CA PHE A 1034 18.73 14.99 11.57
C PHE A 1034 18.06 15.70 12.74
N ALA A 1035 17.66 16.96 12.51
CA ALA A 1035 16.82 17.74 13.40
C ALA A 1035 15.87 18.68 12.65
N ALA A 1036 14.91 19.25 13.39
CA ALA A 1036 13.94 20.20 12.86
C ALA A 1036 13.89 21.40 13.79
N ALA A 1037 13.98 22.60 13.22
CA ALA A 1037 13.85 23.87 13.93
C ALA A 1037 12.54 24.54 13.50
N GLY A 1038 11.44 24.13 14.14
CA GLY A 1038 10.09 24.51 13.73
C GLY A 1038 9.59 23.75 12.50
N ALA A 1039 8.47 24.20 11.93
CA ALA A 1039 7.81 23.50 10.82
C ALA A 1039 8.53 23.63 9.46
N ASP A 1040 9.36 24.65 9.29
CA ASP A 1040 9.89 25.04 7.97
C ASP A 1040 11.40 24.81 7.81
N CYS A 1041 12.11 24.48 8.89
CA CYS A 1041 13.56 24.37 8.86
C CYS A 1041 14.07 22.98 9.24
N LEU A 1042 14.60 22.26 8.26
CA LEU A 1042 15.31 20.99 8.46
C LEU A 1042 16.77 21.27 8.82
N LEU A 1043 17.29 20.57 9.82
CA LEU A 1043 18.69 20.56 10.20
C LEU A 1043 19.31 19.20 9.88
N LEU A 1044 20.53 19.21 9.34
CA LEU A 1044 21.27 18.00 9.00
C LEU A 1044 22.72 18.16 9.46
N LEU A 1045 23.17 17.26 10.32
CA LEU A 1045 24.55 17.21 10.80
C LEU A 1045 25.28 16.06 10.11
N ARG A 1046 26.29 16.37 9.28
CA ARG A 1046 27.25 15.37 8.80
C ARG A 1046 28.40 15.27 9.78
N TYR A 1047 28.80 14.06 10.15
CA TYR A 1047 29.90 13.83 11.09
C TYR A 1047 30.72 12.60 10.72
N GLY A 1048 32.00 12.58 11.09
CA GLY A 1048 32.91 11.48 10.83
C GLY A 1048 34.15 11.56 11.70
N PRO A 1049 35.14 10.68 11.55
CA PRO A 1049 36.32 10.66 12.39
C PRO A 1049 37.04 12.02 12.51
N ASP A 1050 37.10 12.78 11.42
CA ASP A 1050 37.95 13.97 11.28
C ASP A 1050 37.19 15.31 11.40
N GLY A 1051 35.88 15.31 11.60
CA GLY A 1051 35.11 16.54 11.76
C GLY A 1051 33.60 16.41 11.56
N ALA A 1052 32.91 17.54 11.66
CA ALA A 1052 31.48 17.61 11.41
C ALA A 1052 31.07 18.93 10.74
N ARG A 1053 29.91 18.92 10.08
CA ARG A 1053 29.32 20.06 9.39
C ARG A 1053 27.81 20.09 9.60
N LEU A 1054 27.31 21.22 10.07
CA LEU A 1054 25.89 21.47 10.26
C LEU A 1054 25.33 22.18 9.04
N PHE A 1055 24.25 21.65 8.49
CA PHE A 1055 23.42 22.24 7.44
C PHE A 1055 22.06 22.63 8.03
N ALA A 1056 21.50 23.72 7.54
CA ALA A 1056 20.12 24.08 7.78
C ALA A 1056 19.45 24.49 6.46
N PHE A 1057 18.25 23.97 6.22
CA PHE A 1057 17.46 24.15 5.00
C PHE A 1057 16.14 24.80 5.39
N ASN A 1058 15.84 25.97 4.84
CA ASN A 1058 14.65 26.75 5.16
C ASN A 1058 13.74 26.83 3.94
N ARG A 1059 12.59 26.15 3.99
CA ARG A 1059 11.57 26.28 2.94
C ARG A 1059 10.74 27.56 3.05
N GLY A 1060 10.81 28.24 4.20
CA GLY A 1060 10.02 29.43 4.50
C GLY A 1060 10.35 30.61 3.59
N SER A 1061 9.38 31.50 3.41
CA SER A 1061 9.51 32.69 2.57
C SER A 1061 10.31 33.83 3.21
N THR A 1062 10.75 33.66 4.47
CA THR A 1062 11.57 34.64 5.19
C THR A 1062 12.84 33.98 5.72
N PRO A 1063 13.96 34.72 5.82
CA PRO A 1063 15.17 34.22 6.46
C PRO A 1063 14.93 33.85 7.93
N VAL A 1064 15.56 32.78 8.40
CA VAL A 1064 15.46 32.31 9.79
C VAL A 1064 16.84 32.15 10.42
N THR A 1065 16.98 32.48 11.70
CA THR A 1065 18.20 32.15 12.46
C THR A 1065 17.91 30.98 13.37
N VAL A 1066 18.55 29.85 13.10
CA VAL A 1066 18.39 28.62 13.88
C VAL A 1066 19.49 28.52 14.93
N LYS A 1067 19.10 28.02 16.11
CA LYS A 1067 20.00 27.58 17.16
C LYS A 1067 19.74 26.09 17.36
N ALA A 1068 20.76 25.27 17.17
CA ALA A 1068 20.66 23.83 17.31
C ALA A 1068 21.40 23.37 18.57
N ASP A 1069 20.85 22.41 19.30
CA ASP A 1069 21.57 21.64 20.31
C ASP A 1069 21.89 20.24 19.77
N LYS A 1070 22.96 19.61 20.27
CA LYS A 1070 23.29 18.23 19.90
C LYS A 1070 22.21 17.26 20.35
N ALA A 1071 21.55 17.57 21.46
CA ALA A 1071 20.43 16.78 21.97
C ALA A 1071 19.25 16.72 21.00
N ASP A 1072 19.14 17.70 20.09
CA ASP A 1072 18.08 17.75 19.11
C ASP A 1072 18.32 16.76 17.96
N PHE A 1073 19.51 16.20 17.77
CA PHE A 1073 19.85 15.38 16.61
C PHE A 1073 19.63 13.90 16.85
N ARG A 1074 18.99 13.24 15.88
CA ARG A 1074 18.82 11.78 15.85
C ARG A 1074 19.09 11.21 14.44
N PRO A 1075 19.72 10.04 14.32
CA PRO A 1075 20.50 9.38 15.38
C PRO A 1075 21.84 10.09 15.58
N LEU A 1076 22.19 10.43 16.81
CA LEU A 1076 23.53 10.91 17.16
C LEU A 1076 24.07 10.13 18.36
N ALA A 1077 25.17 9.42 18.16
CA ALA A 1077 25.74 8.56 19.19
C ALA A 1077 26.24 9.38 20.39
N LYS A 1078 26.22 8.78 21.58
CA LYS A 1078 26.63 9.48 22.82
C LYS A 1078 28.10 9.90 22.77
N VAL A 1079 28.94 9.09 22.11
CA VAL A 1079 30.37 9.39 21.92
C VAL A 1079 30.56 10.62 21.05
N ASP A 1080 29.79 10.76 19.98
CA ASP A 1080 29.87 11.89 19.05
C ASP A 1080 29.35 13.17 19.69
N THR A 1081 28.28 13.08 20.48
CA THR A 1081 27.78 14.20 21.28
C THR A 1081 28.87 14.77 22.20
N LYS A 1082 29.73 13.93 22.78
CA LYS A 1082 30.86 14.37 23.62
C LYS A 1082 31.97 15.01 22.79
N ARG A 1083 32.31 14.44 21.63
CA ARG A 1083 33.36 14.93 20.73
C ARG A 1083 33.02 16.25 20.07
N LEU A 1084 31.75 16.48 19.71
CA LEU A 1084 31.32 17.70 19.04
C LEU A 1084 31.55 18.95 19.91
N GLY A 1085 31.93 20.07 19.30
CA GLY A 1085 31.92 21.40 19.92
C GLY A 1085 30.51 21.96 20.09
N ALA A 1086 30.39 23.20 20.55
CA ALA A 1086 29.09 23.88 20.56
C ALA A 1086 28.60 24.10 19.12
N LEU A 1087 27.32 23.77 18.85
CA LEU A 1087 26.69 24.07 17.56
C LEU A 1087 26.43 25.58 17.49
N ARG A 1088 26.88 26.20 16.38
CA ARG A 1088 26.79 27.64 16.18
C ARG A 1088 25.38 28.04 15.72
N LYS A 1089 25.02 29.31 15.92
CA LYS A 1089 23.83 29.89 15.29
C LYS A 1089 24.07 29.99 13.78
N LEU A 1090 23.05 29.69 13.00
CA LEU A 1090 23.10 29.77 11.54
C LEU A 1090 21.92 30.61 11.04
N THR A 1091 22.20 31.65 10.27
CA THR A 1091 21.18 32.42 9.56
C THR A 1091 21.03 31.83 8.17
N VAL A 1092 19.81 31.39 7.85
CA VAL A 1092 19.46 30.69 6.62
C VAL A 1092 18.55 31.61 5.79
N PRO A 1093 18.82 31.82 4.50
CA PRO A 1093 17.96 32.63 3.65
C PRO A 1093 16.57 32.01 3.47
N ALA A 1094 15.63 32.80 2.96
CA ALA A 1094 14.33 32.29 2.50
C ALA A 1094 14.51 31.30 1.34
N CYS A 1095 13.73 30.21 1.33
CA CYS A 1095 13.78 29.16 0.31
C CYS A 1095 15.22 28.70 -0.04
N GLY A 1096 16.08 28.54 0.97
CA GLY A 1096 17.50 28.27 0.75
C GLY A 1096 18.17 27.56 1.92
N TRP A 1097 19.50 27.45 1.86
CA TRP A 1097 20.28 26.71 2.85
C TRP A 1097 21.54 27.46 3.26
N ALA A 1098 22.08 27.07 4.41
CA ALA A 1098 23.38 27.49 4.88
C ALA A 1098 24.08 26.31 5.56
N SER A 1099 25.41 26.35 5.66
CA SER A 1099 26.17 25.36 6.40
C SER A 1099 27.38 25.94 7.12
N VAL A 1100 27.83 25.27 8.18
CA VAL A 1100 29.00 25.66 8.97
C VAL A 1100 29.74 24.44 9.50
N GLU A 1101 31.08 24.50 9.51
CA GLU A 1101 31.90 23.49 10.17
C GLU A 1101 31.71 23.52 11.69
N VAL A 1102 31.67 22.34 12.28
CA VAL A 1102 31.57 22.12 13.72
C VAL A 1102 32.89 21.52 14.19
N LYS A 1103 33.64 22.29 14.99
CA LYS A 1103 34.91 21.83 15.57
C LYS A 1103 34.66 20.69 16.55
N TYR A 1104 35.56 19.71 16.57
CA TYR A 1104 35.64 18.75 17.67
C TYR A 1104 36.35 19.37 18.87
N LYS A 1105 36.02 18.89 20.06
CA LYS A 1105 36.62 19.28 21.33
C LYS A 1105 37.97 18.63 21.56
#